data_AF-A0A661UET1-F1
#
_entry.id   AF-A0A661UET1-F1
#
_cell.length_a   1.000
_cell.length_b   1.000
_cell.length_c   1.000
_cell.angle_alpha   90.00
_cell.angle_beta   90.00
_cell.angle_gamma   90.00
#
_symmetry.space_group_name_H-M   'P 1'
#
loop_
_entity.id
_entity.type
_entity.pdbx_description
1 polymer ?
#
loop_
_entity_poly.entity_id
_entity_poly.type
_entity_poly.pdbx_seq_one_letter_code
_entity_poly.pdbx_strand_id
1 'polypeptide(L)'
;MNVTSTELQNNFKVIFAQDNTNPLICLQLYVRVGSAWENSDEAGFSHFTEHLVFKSTKKFPENSIMERVTFLGGSINAYTEYDTTCFYITLPSSFQKEGLEILSELALHADYNEYEFTQEKKVVIEEMKQFQNDPEDYFIEEIAEKYFKKNPYKDPIIGNLKNLQSATRKDLKNFYAKYYSPNNCFLVVSGDFDEEEILTTIDSFFLNWKPAKVEKIEPITDPLHKKPAVFSISKKISNDMLAFVLPDLSETNPDSYALSIATKTFAIGKNSRLYNRLFTEEKLIDAIRVNSLSGINDGASILMVMPKKNADLTKICEIFLQELDQFHKFGITDLELNDQIKELLFYHRYSFEYVESLASSLGGEEVLTGFESFFEYPDKVRSVKRQKINDIISKYFAREHLYIFHKGTGKLLKENILAKIHSQKKMNNSKILNDTFLQTTLANGMKVILKRVIGKPTIGITLSFEVSQLNERKENRGINLLASGMMMYGNEKRNYQQLLNFCTTNGINFGISPQAETTSIKMKCFKEMLPMSLELMSDVVNKPTFPNDHFQNLKNTYISNLDRENDYPTYLATKKWKKMIFGKDSNILSKSGTKSSIRSISMKQIKNWYKKYYQPDNISMAIVGDFDFNITLQQLEKLFSTNVNFSELSPQKVLCDSSARRFLKTKIDNDQSIINIGGFGCSAKEKQKNTAFHVLAQIIGGDTNSLLFEEIREKRGLAYSIEFSYHSVRDFGYFSVFAIVDKSREKEAIDAIFEILHD
;
A
#
# COMPACT_ATOMS: atom_id res chain seq x y z
N MET A 1 15.45 -1.08 22.08
CA MET A 1 15.42 0.19 21.34
C MET A 1 15.48 1.28 22.38
N ASN A 2 16.46 2.17 22.30
CA ASN A 2 16.61 3.28 23.23
C ASN A 2 15.92 4.49 22.59
N VAL A 3 14.81 4.94 23.16
CA VAL A 3 14.11 6.15 22.69
C VAL A 3 14.09 7.15 23.82
N THR A 4 14.63 8.33 23.57
CA THR A 4 14.76 9.44 24.51
C THR A 4 14.15 10.68 23.90
N SER A 5 13.91 11.71 24.70
CA SER A 5 13.51 13.02 24.20
C SER A 5 14.16 14.12 25.01
N THR A 6 14.42 15.25 24.37
CA THR A 6 14.89 16.48 25.01
C THR A 6 14.09 17.68 24.50
N GLU A 7 14.13 18.77 25.26
CA GLU A 7 13.51 20.03 24.88
C GLU A 7 14.58 21.13 24.91
N LEU A 8 14.71 21.85 23.80
CA LEU A 8 15.63 22.99 23.70
C LEU A 8 15.14 24.17 24.53
N GLN A 9 16.01 25.16 24.76
CA GLN A 9 15.65 26.36 25.53
C GLN A 9 14.49 27.18 24.92
N ASN A 10 14.19 27.00 23.63
CA ASN A 10 13.08 27.64 22.94
C ASN A 10 11.82 26.75 22.84
N ASN A 11 11.74 25.69 23.65
CA ASN A 11 10.64 24.72 23.70
C ASN A 11 10.50 23.85 22.45
N PHE A 12 11.54 23.73 21.63
CA PHE A 12 11.56 22.78 20.52
C PHE A 12 11.85 21.38 21.03
N LYS A 13 10.89 20.47 20.89
CA LYS A 13 11.03 19.07 21.33
C LYS A 13 11.74 18.24 20.26
N VAL A 14 12.68 17.41 20.70
CA VAL A 14 13.38 16.44 19.85
C VAL A 14 13.22 15.05 20.46
N ILE A 15 12.85 14.08 19.64
CA ILE A 15 12.71 12.65 20.00
C ILE A 15 13.81 11.88 19.27
N PHE A 16 14.63 11.15 20.01
CA PHE A 16 15.73 10.35 19.48
C PHE A 16 15.38 8.87 19.55
N ALA A 17 15.49 8.16 18.43
CA ALA A 17 15.31 6.72 18.33
C ALA A 17 16.56 6.09 17.70
N GLN A 18 17.56 5.83 18.53
CA GLN A 18 18.88 5.40 18.06
C GLN A 18 18.88 3.93 17.62
N ASP A 19 19.38 3.68 16.41
CA ASP A 19 19.61 2.36 15.83
C ASP A 19 20.84 2.37 14.90
N ASN A 20 21.97 1.89 15.43
CA ASN A 20 23.26 1.89 14.73
C ASN A 20 23.47 0.64 13.85
N THR A 21 22.40 -0.10 13.51
CA THR A 21 22.51 -1.32 12.69
C THR A 21 22.82 -1.05 11.22
N ASN A 22 22.48 0.15 10.72
CA ASN A 22 22.73 0.59 9.35
C ASN A 22 23.18 2.06 9.35
N PRO A 23 24.13 2.48 8.49
CA PRO A 23 24.63 3.86 8.44
C PRO A 23 23.64 4.81 7.72
N LEU A 24 22.41 4.86 8.23
CA LEU A 24 21.30 5.66 7.72
C LEU A 24 20.65 6.41 8.87
N ILE A 25 20.20 7.63 8.58
CA ILE A 25 19.44 8.47 9.49
C ILE A 25 18.17 8.96 8.80
N CYS A 26 17.06 8.97 9.55
CA CYS A 26 15.79 9.56 9.17
C CYS A 26 15.49 10.73 10.12
N LEU A 27 15.20 11.89 9.56
CA LEU A 27 14.88 13.12 10.26
C LEU A 27 13.47 13.53 9.84
N GLN A 28 12.53 13.65 10.78
CA GLN A 28 11.14 14.03 10.51
C GLN A 28 10.75 15.25 11.34
N LEU A 29 10.51 16.37 10.67
CA LEU A 29 10.00 17.59 11.28
C LEU A 29 8.48 17.61 11.16
N TYR A 30 7.82 17.55 12.32
CA TYR A 30 6.38 17.66 12.42
C TYR A 30 5.97 19.09 12.80
N VAL A 31 4.93 19.59 12.13
CA VAL A 31 4.20 20.80 12.48
C VAL A 31 2.82 20.38 12.97
N ARG A 32 2.43 20.81 14.17
CA ARG A 32 1.10 20.53 14.75
C ARG A 32 0.03 21.44 14.15
N VAL A 33 -0.08 21.38 12.82
CA VAL A 33 -1.13 22.01 12.01
C VAL A 33 -1.42 21.10 10.83
N GLY A 34 -2.69 20.80 10.62
CA GLY A 34 -3.19 20.17 9.41
C GLY A 34 -4.48 20.88 8.97
N SER A 35 -5.18 20.32 7.99
CA SER A 35 -6.37 20.99 7.43
C SER A 35 -7.48 21.24 8.46
N ALA A 36 -7.58 20.42 9.51
CA ALA A 36 -8.60 20.61 10.55
C ALA A 36 -8.35 21.82 11.48
N TRP A 37 -7.18 22.46 11.40
CA TRP A 37 -6.80 23.66 12.16
C TRP A 37 -7.06 24.95 11.36
N GLU A 38 -7.48 24.81 10.11
CA GLU A 38 -7.77 25.94 9.23
C GLU A 38 -9.14 26.54 9.60
N ASN A 39 -9.21 27.86 9.61
CA ASN A 39 -10.51 28.51 9.58
C ASN A 39 -11.10 28.47 8.16
N SER A 40 -12.36 28.88 8.01
CA SER A 40 -13.07 28.81 6.72
C SER A 40 -12.41 29.60 5.58
N ASP A 41 -11.62 30.64 5.89
CA ASP A 41 -10.88 31.44 4.92
C ASP A 41 -9.48 30.88 4.63
N GLU A 42 -8.99 29.95 5.47
CA GLU A 42 -7.71 29.26 5.36
C GLU A 42 -7.81 27.87 4.69
N ALA A 43 -9.00 27.45 4.24
CA ALA A 43 -9.19 26.11 3.66
C ALA A 43 -8.19 25.79 2.52
N GLY A 44 -7.33 24.79 2.75
CA GLY A 44 -6.23 24.34 1.88
C GLY A 44 -4.88 24.99 2.16
N PHE A 45 -4.74 25.84 3.19
CA PHE A 45 -3.50 26.58 3.45
C PHE A 45 -2.38 25.73 4.03
N SER A 46 -2.68 24.66 4.78
CA SER A 46 -1.69 23.73 5.32
C SER A 46 -0.98 23.01 4.17
N HIS A 47 -1.77 22.41 3.28
CA HIS A 47 -1.29 21.74 2.07
C HIS A 47 -0.58 22.71 1.12
N PHE A 48 -1.14 23.91 0.90
CA PHE A 48 -0.50 24.89 0.03
C PHE A 48 0.80 25.45 0.64
N THR A 49 0.85 25.61 1.97
CA THR A 49 2.08 25.99 2.68
C THR A 49 3.14 24.91 2.56
N GLU A 50 2.78 23.63 2.74
CA GLU A 50 3.69 22.50 2.55
C GLU A 50 4.40 22.60 1.19
N HIS A 51 3.66 22.73 0.09
CA HIS A 51 4.26 22.88 -1.24
C HIS A 51 5.18 24.11 -1.34
N LEU A 52 4.75 25.26 -0.83
CA LEU A 52 5.51 26.51 -0.98
C LEU A 52 6.82 26.50 -0.20
N VAL A 53 6.87 25.89 0.98
CA VAL A 53 8.11 25.82 1.76
C VAL A 53 9.13 24.89 1.09
N PHE A 54 8.69 23.86 0.35
CA PHE A 54 9.57 23.01 -0.46
C PHE A 54 10.24 23.74 -1.62
N LYS A 55 9.54 24.69 -2.24
CA LYS A 55 10.01 25.32 -3.48
C LYS A 55 11.18 26.25 -3.27
N SER A 56 11.19 27.05 -2.20
CA SER A 56 12.27 28.03 -2.03
C SER A 56 12.45 28.47 -0.59
N THR A 57 13.70 28.45 -0.14
CA THR A 57 14.16 29.01 1.12
C THR A 57 15.28 30.01 0.85
N LYS A 58 15.81 30.66 1.89
CA LYS A 58 16.91 31.62 1.73
C LYS A 58 18.21 30.96 1.30
N LYS A 59 18.55 29.78 1.86
CA LYS A 59 19.76 29.05 1.47
C LYS A 59 19.57 28.23 0.20
N PHE A 60 18.36 27.71 -0.02
CA PHE A 60 18.03 26.85 -1.16
C PHE A 60 16.96 27.52 -2.04
N PRO A 61 17.36 28.44 -2.94
CA PRO A 61 16.45 29.07 -3.88
C PRO A 61 16.08 28.11 -5.02
N GLU A 62 15.04 28.46 -5.78
CA GLU A 62 14.74 27.87 -7.09
C GLU A 62 14.65 26.33 -7.08
N ASN A 63 13.96 25.76 -6.07
CA ASN A 63 13.69 24.33 -5.93
C ASN A 63 14.95 23.45 -5.74
N SER A 64 16.09 24.04 -5.36
CA SER A 64 17.38 23.35 -5.18
C SER A 64 17.47 22.42 -3.96
N ILE A 65 16.45 22.41 -3.08
CA ILE A 65 16.40 21.52 -1.92
C ILE A 65 16.48 20.06 -2.35
N MET A 66 15.69 19.70 -3.36
CA MET A 66 15.60 18.33 -3.85
C MET A 66 16.96 17.88 -4.41
N GLU A 67 17.57 18.69 -5.27
CA GLU A 67 18.87 18.44 -5.88
C GLU A 67 19.94 18.21 -4.80
N ARG A 68 19.93 19.06 -3.76
CA ARG A 68 20.86 18.94 -2.64
C ARG A 68 20.69 17.60 -1.92
N VAL A 69 19.47 17.10 -1.71
CA VAL A 69 19.22 15.84 -1.00
C VAL A 69 19.70 14.61 -1.79
N THR A 70 19.42 14.47 -3.09
CA THR A 70 19.95 13.30 -3.85
C THR A 70 21.45 13.43 -4.14
N PHE A 71 22.03 14.65 -4.19
CA PHE A 71 23.49 14.79 -4.17
C PHE A 71 24.12 14.13 -2.93
N LEU A 72 23.43 14.18 -1.78
CA LEU A 72 23.84 13.50 -0.54
C LEU A 72 23.47 12.02 -0.51
N GLY A 73 22.84 11.49 -1.57
CA GLY A 73 22.32 10.12 -1.63
C GLY A 73 21.09 9.88 -0.74
N GLY A 74 20.37 10.95 -0.39
CA GLY A 74 19.16 10.89 0.42
C GLY A 74 17.87 10.96 -0.39
N SER A 75 16.75 10.82 0.32
CA SER A 75 15.39 11.07 -0.17
C SER A 75 14.68 12.04 0.77
N ILE A 76 13.90 12.97 0.22
CA ILE A 76 13.09 13.92 0.96
C ILE A 76 11.66 13.90 0.45
N ASN A 77 10.68 14.05 1.35
CA ASN A 77 9.28 14.23 0.98
C ASN A 77 8.50 14.89 2.13
N ALA A 78 7.21 15.12 1.92
CA ALA A 78 6.28 15.57 2.95
C ALA A 78 4.87 15.07 2.71
N TYR A 79 4.02 15.34 3.70
CA TYR A 79 2.59 15.16 3.59
C TYR A 79 1.86 16.11 4.54
N THR A 80 0.63 16.45 4.16
CA THR A 80 -0.35 17.14 4.99
C THR A 80 -1.51 16.19 5.29
N GLU A 81 -1.84 16.06 6.57
CA GLU A 81 -3.01 15.32 7.08
C GLU A 81 -4.00 16.29 7.72
N TYR A 82 -5.09 15.78 8.27
CA TYR A 82 -6.04 16.62 9.02
C TYR A 82 -5.40 17.28 10.24
N ASP A 83 -4.54 16.57 10.98
CA ASP A 83 -4.02 17.03 12.28
C ASP A 83 -2.55 17.53 12.24
N THR A 84 -1.82 17.27 11.15
CA THR A 84 -0.38 17.58 11.09
C THR A 84 0.14 17.75 9.67
N THR A 85 1.27 18.45 9.54
CA THR A 85 2.09 18.51 8.34
C THR A 85 3.47 17.98 8.71
N CYS A 86 4.05 17.08 7.92
CA CYS A 86 5.35 16.46 8.20
C CYS A 86 6.30 16.62 7.02
N PHE A 87 7.54 17.03 7.30
CA PHE A 87 8.65 17.06 6.35
C PHE A 87 9.69 16.04 6.79
N TYR A 88 10.09 15.13 5.91
CA TYR A 88 11.01 14.06 6.29
C TYR A 88 12.13 13.84 5.28
N ILE A 89 13.33 13.56 5.80
CA ILE A 89 14.54 13.27 5.03
C ILE A 89 15.17 11.99 5.55
N THR A 90 15.46 11.05 4.66
CA THR A 90 16.26 9.85 4.96
C THR A 90 17.53 9.88 4.13
N LEU A 91 18.70 9.77 4.76
CA LEU A 91 20.01 9.90 4.09
C LEU A 91 21.12 9.13 4.84
N PRO A 92 22.33 8.96 4.27
CA PRO A 92 23.47 8.39 5.00
C PRO A 92 23.78 9.19 6.28
N SER A 93 24.08 8.49 7.39
CA SER A 93 24.29 9.12 8.71
C SER A 93 25.40 10.17 8.74
N SER A 94 26.41 10.04 7.87
CA SER A 94 27.50 11.02 7.72
C SER A 94 27.05 12.41 7.27
N PHE A 95 25.82 12.54 6.75
CA PHE A 95 25.25 13.81 6.27
C PHE A 95 24.16 14.37 7.19
N GLN A 96 24.10 13.91 8.45
CA GLN A 96 23.10 14.36 9.43
C GLN A 96 23.01 15.89 9.56
N LYS A 97 24.14 16.59 9.47
CA LYS A 97 24.20 18.05 9.55
C LYS A 97 23.50 18.72 8.37
N GLU A 98 23.74 18.26 7.16
CA GLU A 98 23.09 18.77 5.95
C GLU A 98 21.58 18.49 5.95
N GLY A 99 21.16 17.32 6.43
CA GLY A 99 19.74 17.01 6.58
C GLY A 99 19.04 17.96 7.57
N LEU A 100 19.66 18.22 8.72
CA LEU A 100 19.15 19.18 9.71
C LEU A 100 19.13 20.61 9.19
N GLU A 101 20.16 21.01 8.44
CA GLU A 101 20.24 22.32 7.79
C GLU A 101 19.04 22.53 6.84
N ILE A 102 18.72 21.54 6.01
CA ILE A 102 17.58 21.60 5.08
C ILE A 102 16.25 21.70 5.83
N LEU A 103 16.01 20.84 6.83
CA LEU A 103 14.79 20.92 7.63
C LEU A 103 14.66 22.26 8.36
N SER A 104 15.78 22.84 8.82
CA SER A 104 15.77 24.15 9.46
C SER A 104 15.39 25.27 8.47
N GLU A 105 15.83 25.19 7.22
CA GLU A 105 15.46 26.17 6.19
C GLU A 105 13.96 26.11 5.85
N LEU A 106 13.39 24.91 5.74
CA LEU A 106 11.94 24.71 5.56
C LEU A 106 11.15 25.32 6.73
N ALA A 107 11.64 25.10 7.95
CA ALA A 107 10.96 25.49 9.19
C ALA A 107 11.06 26.98 9.54
N LEU A 108 12.19 27.62 9.23
CA LEU A 108 12.51 28.98 9.69
C LEU A 108 12.60 30.01 8.54
N HIS A 109 12.88 29.58 7.31
CA HIS A 109 13.44 30.45 6.26
C HIS A 109 12.77 30.30 4.89
N ALA A 110 11.52 29.85 4.84
CA ALA A 110 10.73 29.84 3.60
C ALA A 110 10.58 31.25 3.01
N ASP A 111 10.87 31.41 1.72
CA ASP A 111 10.95 32.73 1.08
C ASP A 111 9.58 33.22 0.57
N TYR A 112 8.75 32.28 0.09
CA TYR A 112 7.49 32.56 -0.60
C TYR A 112 7.68 33.68 -1.63
N ASN A 113 8.59 33.49 -2.59
CA ASN A 113 8.77 34.47 -3.65
C ASN A 113 7.55 34.49 -4.58
N GLU A 114 7.34 35.60 -5.30
CA GLU A 114 6.12 35.82 -6.10
C GLU A 114 5.98 34.80 -7.25
N TYR A 115 7.10 34.42 -7.85
CA TYR A 115 7.12 33.51 -8.98
C TYR A 115 6.69 32.11 -8.57
N GLU A 116 7.34 31.55 -7.54
CA GLU A 116 7.00 30.22 -6.98
C GLU A 116 5.58 30.19 -6.46
N PHE A 117 5.15 31.24 -5.75
CA PHE A 117 3.76 31.36 -5.30
C PHE A 117 2.77 31.24 -6.46
N THR A 118 3.04 31.92 -7.57
CA THR A 118 2.15 31.94 -8.74
C THR A 118 2.14 30.61 -9.49
N GLN A 119 3.28 29.91 -9.60
CA GLN A 119 3.32 28.59 -10.25
C GLN A 119 2.68 27.53 -9.37
N GLU A 120 3.03 27.49 -8.09
CA GLU A 120 2.57 26.46 -7.19
C GLU A 120 1.07 26.53 -6.95
N LYS A 121 0.50 27.74 -6.94
CA LYS A 121 -0.95 27.95 -6.94
C LYS A 121 -1.65 27.21 -8.08
N LYS A 122 -1.05 27.16 -9.27
CA LYS A 122 -1.62 26.43 -10.41
C LYS A 122 -1.49 24.92 -10.23
N VAL A 123 -0.36 24.46 -9.68
CA VAL A 123 -0.10 23.04 -9.39
C VAL A 123 -1.13 22.51 -8.40
N VAL A 124 -1.31 23.16 -7.25
CA VAL A 124 -2.28 22.75 -6.21
C VAL A 124 -3.73 22.79 -6.74
N ILE A 125 -4.09 23.79 -7.55
CA ILE A 125 -5.43 23.84 -8.18
C ILE A 125 -5.62 22.69 -9.18
N GLU A 126 -4.59 22.28 -9.90
CA GLU A 126 -4.67 21.17 -10.84
C GLU A 126 -4.72 19.83 -10.10
N GLU A 127 -3.95 19.67 -9.03
CA GLU A 127 -4.00 18.51 -8.15
C GLU A 127 -5.39 18.32 -7.55
N MET A 128 -6.04 19.39 -7.10
CA MET A 128 -7.44 19.35 -6.64
C MET A 128 -8.38 18.81 -7.72
N LYS A 129 -8.18 19.16 -9.00
CA LYS A 129 -8.98 18.59 -10.10
C LYS A 129 -8.66 17.11 -10.33
N GLN A 130 -7.40 16.70 -10.16
CA GLN A 130 -7.01 15.30 -10.28
C GLN A 130 -7.66 14.45 -9.18
N PHE A 131 -7.65 14.91 -7.92
CA PHE A 131 -8.36 14.25 -6.82
C PHE A 131 -9.87 14.15 -7.08
N GLN A 132 -10.50 15.22 -7.60
CA GLN A 132 -11.93 15.19 -7.97
C GLN A 132 -12.26 14.22 -9.12
N ASN A 133 -11.26 13.87 -9.94
CA ASN A 133 -11.37 12.90 -11.01
C ASN A 133 -11.09 11.46 -10.53
N ASP A 134 -10.45 11.27 -9.38
CA ASP A 134 -10.36 9.96 -8.74
C ASP A 134 -11.72 9.60 -8.12
N PRO A 135 -12.36 8.50 -8.55
CA PRO A 135 -13.70 8.16 -8.09
C PRO A 135 -13.72 7.72 -6.62
N GLU A 136 -12.67 7.07 -6.11
CA GLU A 136 -12.59 6.55 -4.74
C GLU A 136 -12.31 7.69 -3.76
N ASP A 137 -11.29 8.51 -4.00
CA ASP A 137 -10.90 9.62 -3.11
C ASP A 137 -12.02 10.65 -3.01
N TYR A 138 -12.57 11.08 -4.14
CA TYR A 138 -13.70 12.01 -4.15
C TYR A 138 -14.94 11.41 -3.49
N PHE A 139 -15.10 10.08 -3.46
CA PHE A 139 -16.21 9.46 -2.73
C PHE A 139 -16.03 9.55 -1.21
N ILE A 140 -14.80 9.48 -0.71
CA ILE A 140 -14.49 9.67 0.71
C ILE A 140 -14.83 11.09 1.14
N GLU A 141 -14.46 12.10 0.34
CA GLU A 141 -14.81 13.50 0.59
C GLU A 141 -16.34 13.72 0.64
N GLU A 142 -17.07 13.19 -0.35
CA GLU A 142 -18.55 13.28 -0.40
C GLU A 142 -19.21 12.58 0.81
N ILE A 143 -18.60 11.50 1.32
CA ILE A 143 -19.05 10.81 2.53
C ILE A 143 -18.79 11.70 3.75
N ALA A 144 -17.58 12.23 3.88
CA ALA A 144 -17.17 13.06 5.02
C ALA A 144 -18.06 14.30 5.16
N GLU A 145 -18.27 15.03 4.05
CA GLU A 145 -19.14 16.22 3.98
C GLU A 145 -20.57 15.95 4.48
N LYS A 146 -21.10 14.75 4.18
CA LYS A 146 -22.47 14.35 4.52
C LYS A 146 -22.61 13.69 5.90
N TYR A 147 -21.56 13.03 6.36
CA TYR A 147 -21.55 12.30 7.62
C TYR A 147 -21.34 13.26 8.80
N PHE A 148 -20.30 14.09 8.72
CA PHE A 148 -19.95 15.05 9.77
C PHE A 148 -20.82 16.31 9.72
N LYS A 149 -21.01 16.94 10.87
CA LYS A 149 -21.77 18.20 11.01
C LYS A 149 -20.87 19.32 11.46
N LYS A 150 -20.17 19.12 12.58
CA LYS A 150 -19.27 20.10 13.19
C LYS A 150 -17.82 19.68 13.07
N ASN A 151 -17.53 18.39 12.97
CA ASN A 151 -16.16 17.92 12.87
C ASN A 151 -15.48 18.48 11.60
N PRO A 152 -14.29 19.09 11.70
CA PRO A 152 -13.57 19.66 10.56
C PRO A 152 -13.09 18.61 9.54
N TYR A 153 -13.09 17.31 9.88
CA TYR A 153 -12.81 16.23 8.92
C TYR A 153 -13.85 16.13 7.79
N LYS A 154 -14.91 16.94 7.82
CA LYS A 154 -15.85 17.12 6.71
C LYS A 154 -15.25 17.89 5.52
N ASP A 155 -14.22 18.70 5.77
CA ASP A 155 -13.61 19.59 4.79
C ASP A 155 -12.34 18.94 4.24
N PRO A 156 -12.14 18.92 2.91
CA PRO A 156 -11.02 18.20 2.30
C PRO A 156 -9.66 18.83 2.63
N ILE A 157 -8.62 18.00 2.75
CA ILE A 157 -7.25 18.44 3.07
C ILE A 157 -6.73 19.47 2.04
N ILE A 158 -7.01 19.24 0.75
CA ILE A 158 -6.60 20.14 -0.33
C ILE A 158 -7.36 21.49 -0.33
N GLY A 159 -8.39 21.62 0.50
CA GLY A 159 -9.22 22.80 0.60
C GLY A 159 -10.21 22.96 -0.54
N ASN A 160 -10.55 24.21 -0.86
CA ASN A 160 -11.53 24.51 -1.90
C ASN A 160 -11.01 25.52 -2.93
N LEU A 161 -11.56 25.42 -4.14
CA LEU A 161 -11.13 26.24 -5.28
C LEU A 161 -11.18 27.74 -4.99
N LYS A 162 -12.25 28.20 -4.31
CA LYS A 162 -12.46 29.63 -4.03
C LYS A 162 -11.33 30.17 -3.16
N ASN A 163 -11.02 29.47 -2.07
CA ASN A 163 -9.96 29.87 -1.14
C ASN A 163 -8.58 29.81 -1.79
N LEU A 164 -8.27 28.72 -2.50
CA LEU A 164 -7.01 28.60 -3.23
C LEU A 164 -6.84 29.73 -4.26
N GLN A 165 -7.92 30.09 -4.99
CA GLN A 165 -7.91 31.20 -5.95
C GLN A 165 -7.78 32.58 -5.29
N SER A 166 -8.41 32.82 -4.14
CA SER A 166 -8.33 34.10 -3.44
C SER A 166 -7.08 34.25 -2.58
N ALA A 167 -6.42 33.15 -2.23
CA ALA A 167 -5.25 33.15 -1.36
C ALA A 167 -4.17 34.10 -1.89
N THR A 168 -3.63 34.93 -1.02
CA THR A 168 -2.50 35.82 -1.35
C THR A 168 -1.24 35.35 -0.64
N ARG A 169 -0.08 35.71 -1.20
CA ARG A 169 1.23 35.45 -0.59
C ARG A 169 1.33 35.95 0.85
N LYS A 170 0.66 37.06 1.18
CA LYS A 170 0.62 37.60 2.54
C LYS A 170 -0.13 36.66 3.48
N ASP A 171 -1.22 36.06 3.02
CA ASP A 171 -2.03 35.15 3.83
C ASP A 171 -1.24 33.89 4.20
N LEU A 172 -0.56 33.27 3.22
CA LEU A 172 0.28 32.09 3.48
C LEU A 172 1.51 32.43 4.33
N LYS A 173 2.12 33.62 4.17
CA LYS A 173 3.19 34.10 5.07
C LYS A 173 2.70 34.26 6.51
N ASN A 174 1.48 34.77 6.69
CA ASN A 174 0.89 34.89 8.02
C ASN A 174 0.55 33.51 8.61
N PHE A 175 0.04 32.59 7.79
CA PHE A 175 -0.23 31.21 8.19
C PHE A 175 1.05 30.50 8.66
N TYR A 176 2.13 30.60 7.87
CA TYR A 176 3.46 30.11 8.23
C TYR A 176 3.94 30.71 9.55
N ALA A 177 3.95 32.04 9.68
CA ALA A 177 4.40 32.71 10.90
C ALA A 177 3.55 32.37 12.14
N LYS A 178 2.29 31.98 11.95
CA LYS A 178 1.38 31.58 13.03
C LYS A 178 1.69 30.17 13.53
N TYR A 179 1.92 29.21 12.64
CA TYR A 179 1.98 27.79 13.00
C TYR A 179 3.40 27.17 13.00
N TYR A 180 4.33 27.71 12.21
CA TYR A 180 5.71 27.25 12.14
C TYR A 180 6.54 27.93 13.23
N SER A 181 6.51 27.34 14.42
CA SER A 181 7.20 27.83 15.62
C SER A 181 7.72 26.66 16.45
N PRO A 182 8.82 26.83 17.23
CA PRO A 182 9.45 25.72 17.95
C PRO A 182 8.50 25.06 18.96
N ASN A 183 7.60 25.82 19.57
CA ASN A 183 6.62 25.30 20.53
C ASN A 183 5.37 24.69 19.89
N ASN A 184 5.28 24.65 18.55
CA ASN A 184 4.24 23.98 17.78
C ASN A 184 4.80 22.92 16.81
N CYS A 185 6.11 22.73 16.82
CA CYS A 185 6.82 21.76 16.00
C CYS A 185 7.66 20.83 16.88
N PHE A 186 8.01 19.66 16.35
CA PHE A 186 8.96 18.77 16.99
C PHE A 186 9.72 17.99 15.93
N LEU A 187 10.90 17.49 16.30
CA LEU A 187 11.76 16.69 15.43
C LEU A 187 11.84 15.24 15.94
N VAL A 188 11.68 14.28 15.05
CA VAL A 188 11.99 12.87 15.31
C VAL A 188 13.27 12.51 14.55
N VAL A 189 14.25 11.95 15.26
CA VAL A 189 15.53 11.52 14.73
C VAL A 189 15.65 10.01 14.93
N SER A 190 15.72 9.24 13.86
CA SER A 190 15.79 7.77 13.94
C SER A 190 16.94 7.22 13.10
N GLY A 191 17.72 6.27 13.65
CA GLY A 191 18.81 5.60 12.93
C GLY A 191 20.18 5.77 13.59
N ASP A 192 21.23 5.79 12.78
CA ASP A 192 22.63 5.84 13.22
C ASP A 192 23.08 7.30 13.42
N PHE A 193 23.34 7.67 14.68
CA PHE A 193 23.84 8.99 15.07
C PHE A 193 24.47 8.94 16.47
N ASP A 194 25.26 9.95 16.80
CA ASP A 194 25.69 10.25 18.17
C ASP A 194 24.79 11.35 18.75
N GLU A 195 24.20 11.09 19.93
CA GLU A 195 23.18 11.97 20.51
C GLU A 195 23.75 13.34 20.92
N GLU A 196 24.99 13.41 21.41
CA GLU A 196 25.64 14.67 21.79
C GLU A 196 26.00 15.53 20.55
N GLU A 197 26.56 14.89 19.52
CA GLU A 197 26.92 15.56 18.26
C GLU A 197 25.68 16.11 17.54
N ILE A 198 24.64 15.28 17.41
CA ILE A 198 23.43 15.69 16.70
C ILE A 198 22.66 16.77 17.47
N LEU A 199 22.61 16.68 18.80
CA LEU A 199 21.96 17.70 19.63
C LEU A 199 22.66 19.06 19.49
N THR A 200 24.00 19.06 19.49
CA THR A 200 24.79 20.28 19.23
C THR A 200 24.47 20.88 17.85
N THR A 201 24.29 20.02 16.85
CA THR A 201 23.95 20.44 15.49
C THR A 201 22.52 21.00 15.42
N ILE A 202 21.56 20.34 16.07
CA ILE A 202 20.17 20.80 16.18
C ILE A 202 20.13 22.18 16.87
N ASP A 203 20.83 22.34 17.99
CA ASP A 203 20.93 23.63 18.68
C ASP A 203 21.44 24.74 17.76
N SER A 204 22.47 24.45 16.95
CA SER A 204 23.06 25.43 16.05
C SER A 204 22.07 25.97 15.00
N PHE A 205 21.10 25.16 14.58
CA PHE A 205 20.11 25.53 13.56
C PHE A 205 18.80 26.04 14.16
N PHE A 206 18.31 25.45 15.24
CA PHE A 206 16.95 25.66 15.73
C PHE A 206 16.86 26.57 16.97
N LEU A 207 17.93 26.80 17.73
CA LEU A 207 17.86 27.53 19.01
C LEU A 207 17.34 28.97 18.88
N ASN A 208 17.64 29.63 17.76
CA ASN A 208 17.19 31.00 17.48
C ASN A 208 15.76 31.08 16.93
N TRP A 209 15.08 29.95 16.71
CA TRP A 209 13.69 29.92 16.29
C TRP A 209 12.81 30.46 17.42
N LYS A 210 11.96 31.44 17.11
CA LYS A 210 11.18 32.15 18.12
C LYS A 210 9.82 31.47 18.34
N PRO A 211 9.43 31.19 19.61
CA PRO A 211 8.09 30.71 19.92
C PRO A 211 6.99 31.64 19.41
N ALA A 212 5.88 31.05 18.98
CA ALA A 212 4.68 31.77 18.59
C ALA A 212 3.50 31.40 19.51
N LYS A 213 2.53 32.31 19.64
CA LYS A 213 1.29 32.00 20.34
C LYS A 213 0.39 31.18 19.41
N VAL A 214 0.38 29.88 19.59
CA VAL A 214 -0.55 28.97 18.91
C VAL A 214 -1.72 28.66 19.84
N GLU A 215 -2.94 28.87 19.36
CA GLU A 215 -4.14 28.51 20.12
C GLU A 215 -4.30 26.99 20.11
N LYS A 216 -4.49 26.40 21.30
CA LYS A 216 -4.87 25.00 21.40
C LYS A 216 -6.31 24.87 20.93
N ILE A 217 -6.54 24.04 19.92
CA ILE A 217 -7.88 23.69 19.47
C ILE A 217 -8.36 22.51 20.31
N GLU A 218 -9.52 22.69 20.94
CA GLU A 218 -10.17 21.61 21.69
C GLU A 218 -10.75 20.58 20.71
N PRO A 219 -10.59 19.26 20.95
CA PRO A 219 -11.15 18.23 20.09
C PRO A 219 -12.65 18.39 19.89
N ILE A 220 -13.10 18.30 18.64
CA ILE A 220 -14.50 18.41 18.24
C ILE A 220 -15.05 17.00 18.02
N THR A 221 -16.08 16.63 18.76
CA THR A 221 -16.80 15.36 18.57
C THR A 221 -18.22 15.62 18.11
N ASP A 222 -18.61 15.03 16.98
CA ASP A 222 -20.01 15.00 16.56
C ASP A 222 -20.81 13.98 17.38
N PRO A 223 -22.07 14.27 17.75
CA PRO A 223 -22.89 13.31 18.46
C PRO A 223 -23.22 12.11 17.56
N LEU A 224 -23.20 10.90 18.14
CA LEU A 224 -23.57 9.67 17.44
C LEU A 224 -24.93 9.82 16.74
N HIS A 225 -25.00 9.35 15.49
CA HIS A 225 -26.25 9.35 14.72
C HIS A 225 -27.28 8.45 15.40
N LYS A 226 -28.51 8.94 15.59
CA LYS A 226 -29.57 8.17 16.27
C LYS A 226 -30.49 7.39 15.33
N LYS A 227 -30.25 7.50 14.02
CA LYS A 227 -31.07 6.87 12.98
C LYS A 227 -30.17 6.50 11.81
N PRO A 228 -30.31 5.30 11.22
CA PRO A 228 -29.57 4.96 10.02
C PRO A 228 -30.02 5.84 8.85
N ALA A 229 -29.13 6.05 7.89
CA ALA A 229 -29.42 6.80 6.67
C ALA A 229 -28.83 6.11 5.45
N VAL A 230 -29.46 6.30 4.30
CA VAL A 230 -29.00 5.76 3.02
C VAL A 230 -28.93 6.86 1.97
N PHE A 231 -27.75 7.09 1.40
CA PHE A 231 -27.47 8.09 0.39
C PHE A 231 -27.10 7.42 -0.94
N SER A 232 -27.54 7.99 -2.05
CA SER A 232 -27.20 7.52 -3.40
C SER A 232 -26.76 8.70 -4.24
N ILE A 233 -25.57 8.61 -4.81
CA ILE A 233 -24.92 9.62 -5.64
C ILE A 233 -24.87 9.07 -7.07
N SER A 234 -25.70 9.62 -7.94
CA SER A 234 -25.76 9.17 -9.34
C SER A 234 -24.59 9.78 -10.12
N LYS A 235 -23.55 8.98 -10.38
CA LYS A 235 -22.39 9.36 -11.22
C LYS A 235 -22.06 8.20 -12.15
N LYS A 236 -21.73 8.51 -13.40
CA LYS A 236 -21.37 7.48 -14.40
C LYS A 236 -19.92 7.02 -14.16
N ILE A 237 -19.78 5.96 -13.38
CA ILE A 237 -18.50 5.28 -13.12
C ILE A 237 -18.58 3.83 -13.62
N SER A 238 -17.42 3.16 -13.78
CA SER A 238 -17.33 1.84 -14.42
C SER A 238 -18.01 0.72 -13.63
N ASN A 239 -17.99 0.79 -12.30
CA ASN A 239 -18.73 -0.07 -11.37
C ASN A 239 -19.28 0.77 -10.23
N ASP A 240 -20.41 0.34 -9.65
CA ASP A 240 -20.93 0.95 -8.42
C ASP A 240 -19.93 0.86 -7.27
N MET A 241 -20.03 1.73 -6.29
CA MET A 241 -19.32 1.67 -5.02
C MET A 241 -20.33 1.75 -3.88
N LEU A 242 -20.09 0.98 -2.82
CA LEU A 242 -20.86 1.03 -1.58
C LEU A 242 -19.93 1.39 -0.43
N ALA A 243 -20.40 2.20 0.51
CA ALA A 243 -19.68 2.45 1.75
C ALA A 243 -20.63 2.30 2.94
N PHE A 244 -20.18 1.55 3.93
CA PHE A 244 -20.86 1.42 5.22
C PHE A 244 -20.08 2.22 6.23
N VAL A 245 -20.67 3.28 6.76
CA VAL A 245 -19.99 4.26 7.61
C VAL A 245 -20.47 4.10 9.04
N LEU A 246 -19.52 3.90 9.94
CA LEU A 246 -19.74 3.73 11.37
C LEU A 246 -18.87 4.74 12.15
N PRO A 247 -19.22 5.05 13.41
CA PRO A 247 -18.39 5.91 14.24
C PRO A 247 -16.99 5.31 14.45
N ASP A 248 -15.99 6.18 14.49
CA ASP A 248 -14.61 5.87 14.89
C ASP A 248 -14.17 6.82 16.01
N LEU A 249 -13.07 6.52 16.69
CA LEU A 249 -12.68 7.25 17.90
C LEU A 249 -11.22 7.68 17.84
N SER A 250 -10.95 8.86 18.40
CA SER A 250 -9.59 9.30 18.69
C SER A 250 -8.89 8.29 19.59
N GLU A 251 -7.58 8.14 19.43
CA GLU A 251 -6.79 7.26 20.31
C GLU A 251 -6.84 7.68 21.79
N THR A 252 -7.04 8.98 22.06
CA THR A 252 -7.24 9.51 23.41
C THR A 252 -8.52 8.99 24.07
N ASN A 253 -9.47 8.49 23.29
CA ASN A 253 -10.71 7.93 23.80
C ASN A 253 -10.43 6.55 24.45
N PRO A 254 -10.85 6.30 25.71
CA PRO A 254 -10.61 5.02 26.39
C PRO A 254 -11.26 3.81 25.70
N ASP A 255 -12.22 4.04 24.79
CA ASP A 255 -12.88 2.99 24.02
C ASP A 255 -12.15 2.67 22.69
N SER A 256 -11.13 3.45 22.29
CA SER A 256 -10.47 3.40 20.97
C SER A 256 -9.85 2.04 20.63
N TYR A 257 -9.01 1.47 21.50
CA TYR A 257 -8.36 0.19 21.24
C TYR A 257 -9.35 -0.96 21.12
N ALA A 258 -10.40 -0.95 21.95
CA ALA A 258 -11.46 -1.94 21.86
C ALA A 258 -12.26 -1.79 20.56
N LEU A 259 -12.47 -0.56 20.09
CA LEU A 259 -13.13 -0.29 18.81
C LEU A 259 -12.25 -0.71 17.63
N SER A 260 -10.96 -0.39 17.66
CA SER A 260 -9.99 -0.80 16.64
C SER A 260 -9.92 -2.33 16.47
N ILE A 261 -9.88 -3.08 17.58
CA ILE A 261 -9.95 -4.56 17.55
C ILE A 261 -11.30 -5.03 16.97
N ALA A 262 -12.40 -4.35 17.31
CA ALA A 262 -13.72 -4.67 16.77
C ALA A 262 -13.79 -4.43 15.25
N THR A 263 -13.44 -3.23 14.77
CA THR A 263 -13.38 -2.87 13.35
C THR A 263 -12.46 -3.80 12.58
N LYS A 264 -11.30 -4.15 13.13
CA LYS A 264 -10.38 -5.10 12.51
C LYS A 264 -11.01 -6.49 12.35
N THR A 265 -11.59 -7.02 13.42
CA THR A 265 -12.29 -8.33 13.39
C THR A 265 -13.44 -8.33 12.37
N PHE A 266 -14.14 -7.20 12.25
CA PHE A 266 -15.32 -7.09 11.41
C PHE A 266 -14.97 -6.96 9.92
N ALA A 267 -14.04 -6.08 9.55
CA ALA A 267 -13.86 -5.68 8.15
C ALA A 267 -12.42 -5.57 7.62
N ILE A 268 -11.37 -5.62 8.47
CA ILE A 268 -9.98 -5.40 8.03
C ILE A 268 -9.22 -6.72 7.89
N GLY A 269 -8.65 -6.94 6.71
CA GLY A 269 -7.82 -8.10 6.42
C GLY A 269 -8.64 -9.33 6.02
N LYS A 270 -7.94 -10.34 5.47
CA LYS A 270 -8.57 -11.51 4.85
C LYS A 270 -9.28 -12.43 5.83
N ASN A 271 -8.98 -12.33 7.13
CA ASN A 271 -9.62 -13.12 8.19
C ASN A 271 -10.82 -12.39 8.82
N SER A 272 -11.13 -11.16 8.41
CA SER A 272 -12.28 -10.43 8.94
C SER A 272 -13.59 -11.05 8.47
N ARG A 273 -14.64 -10.91 9.28
CA ARG A 273 -15.94 -11.55 9.01
C ARG A 273 -16.56 -11.07 7.70
N LEU A 274 -16.56 -9.76 7.47
CA LEU A 274 -17.18 -9.15 6.30
C LEU A 274 -16.40 -9.45 5.01
N TYR A 275 -15.06 -9.48 5.06
CA TYR A 275 -14.24 -9.95 3.93
C TYR A 275 -14.59 -11.40 3.58
N ASN A 276 -14.57 -12.30 4.57
CA ASN A 276 -14.89 -13.71 4.34
C ASN A 276 -16.29 -13.88 3.75
N ARG A 277 -17.28 -13.19 4.32
CA ARG A 277 -18.66 -13.33 3.87
C ARG A 277 -18.89 -12.78 2.46
N LEU A 278 -18.49 -11.55 2.18
CA LEU A 278 -18.77 -10.90 0.89
C LEU A 278 -17.83 -11.36 -0.24
N PHE A 279 -16.54 -11.54 0.05
CA PHE A 279 -15.52 -11.86 -0.96
C PHE A 279 -15.38 -13.38 -1.16
N THR A 280 -15.25 -14.14 -0.07
CA THR A 280 -14.94 -15.58 -0.15
C THR A 280 -16.20 -16.43 -0.38
N GLU A 281 -17.24 -16.24 0.44
CA GLU A 281 -18.45 -17.07 0.44
C GLU A 281 -19.41 -16.64 -0.67
N GLU A 282 -19.89 -15.40 -0.63
CA GLU A 282 -20.94 -14.88 -1.50
C GLU A 282 -20.39 -14.38 -2.84
N LYS A 283 -19.09 -14.05 -2.90
CA LYS A 283 -18.35 -13.63 -4.11
C LYS A 283 -18.98 -12.43 -4.82
N LEU A 284 -19.60 -11.52 -4.08
CA LEU A 284 -20.33 -10.37 -4.62
C LEU A 284 -19.44 -9.14 -4.86
N ILE A 285 -18.24 -9.13 -4.27
CA ILE A 285 -17.35 -7.96 -4.26
C ILE A 285 -15.99 -8.32 -4.84
N ASP A 286 -15.30 -7.32 -5.38
CA ASP A 286 -13.90 -7.41 -5.84
C ASP A 286 -12.92 -6.98 -4.75
N ALA A 287 -13.33 -6.06 -3.86
CA ALA A 287 -12.51 -5.59 -2.75
C ALA A 287 -13.37 -4.99 -1.63
N ILE A 288 -12.80 -4.98 -0.43
CA ILE A 288 -13.25 -4.15 0.70
C ILE A 288 -12.01 -3.42 1.24
N ARG A 289 -12.17 -2.13 1.53
CA ARG A 289 -11.17 -1.26 2.15
C ARG A 289 -11.81 -0.57 3.35
N VAL A 290 -11.01 -0.29 4.37
CA VAL A 290 -11.47 0.46 5.55
C VAL A 290 -10.59 1.69 5.66
N ASN A 291 -11.21 2.86 5.54
CA ASN A 291 -10.54 4.14 5.76
C ASN A 291 -11.01 4.68 7.10
N SER A 292 -10.08 5.03 7.99
CA SER A 292 -10.40 5.73 9.23
C SER A 292 -10.23 7.22 8.99
N LEU A 293 -11.28 7.99 9.25
CA LEU A 293 -11.25 9.45 9.33
C LEU A 293 -11.33 9.82 10.81
N SER A 294 -10.27 9.51 11.56
CA SER A 294 -10.12 9.82 12.98
C SER A 294 -8.69 10.23 13.27
N GLY A 295 -8.49 10.95 14.38
CA GLY A 295 -7.17 11.44 14.78
C GLY A 295 -7.27 12.10 16.15
N ILE A 296 -6.99 13.39 16.25
CA ILE A 296 -7.27 14.16 17.48
C ILE A 296 -8.79 14.18 17.76
N ASN A 297 -9.61 14.27 16.72
CA ASN A 297 -11.06 14.23 16.83
C ASN A 297 -11.59 12.79 16.70
N ASP A 298 -12.64 12.48 17.46
CA ASP A 298 -13.49 11.31 17.19
C ASP A 298 -14.09 11.41 15.77
N GLY A 299 -14.20 10.28 15.09
CA GLY A 299 -14.24 10.25 13.64
C GLY A 299 -15.25 9.27 13.03
N ALA A 300 -14.92 8.79 11.83
CA ALA A 300 -15.73 7.82 11.10
C ALA A 300 -14.87 6.76 10.42
N SER A 301 -15.32 5.51 10.51
CA SER A 301 -14.75 4.36 9.81
C SER A 301 -15.59 4.12 8.55
N ILE A 302 -14.99 4.31 7.38
CA ILE A 302 -15.62 4.10 6.07
C ILE A 302 -15.24 2.72 5.56
N LEU A 303 -16.17 1.76 5.68
CA LEU A 303 -16.01 0.41 5.15
C LEU A 303 -16.46 0.41 3.68
N MET A 304 -15.53 0.73 2.80
CA MET A 304 -15.77 0.86 1.37
C MET A 304 -15.71 -0.50 0.68
N VAL A 305 -16.80 -0.88 0.04
CA VAL A 305 -16.99 -2.13 -0.70
C VAL A 305 -17.05 -1.82 -2.19
N MET A 306 -16.24 -2.54 -2.97
CA MET A 306 -16.25 -2.52 -4.43
C MET A 306 -17.04 -3.73 -4.95
N PRO A 307 -18.34 -3.59 -5.28
CA PRO A 307 -19.15 -4.66 -5.84
C PRO A 307 -18.65 -5.08 -7.22
N LYS A 308 -18.87 -6.35 -7.57
CA LYS A 308 -18.69 -6.81 -8.95
C LYS A 308 -19.68 -6.13 -9.88
N LYS A 309 -19.35 -6.08 -11.17
CA LYS A 309 -20.26 -5.58 -12.20
C LYS A 309 -21.61 -6.30 -12.14
N ASN A 310 -22.69 -5.54 -12.09
CA ASN A 310 -24.07 -6.03 -11.95
C ASN A 310 -24.34 -6.85 -10.67
N ALA A 311 -23.50 -6.76 -9.63
CA ALA A 311 -23.79 -7.39 -8.35
C ALA A 311 -25.08 -6.82 -7.75
N ASP A 312 -25.82 -7.68 -7.04
CA ASP A 312 -27.00 -7.25 -6.31
C ASP A 312 -26.57 -6.42 -5.08
N LEU A 313 -26.64 -5.10 -5.22
CA LEU A 313 -26.28 -4.15 -4.16
C LEU A 313 -27.18 -4.31 -2.92
N THR A 314 -28.44 -4.69 -3.10
CA THR A 314 -29.37 -4.92 -1.99
C THR A 314 -28.91 -6.15 -1.20
N LYS A 315 -28.51 -7.23 -1.90
CA LYS A 315 -27.97 -8.42 -1.27
C LYS A 315 -26.69 -8.15 -0.48
N ILE A 316 -25.79 -7.31 -1.00
CA ILE A 316 -24.57 -6.89 -0.28
C ILE A 316 -24.95 -6.16 1.02
N CYS A 317 -25.88 -5.20 0.96
CA CYS A 317 -26.39 -4.53 2.16
C CYS A 317 -27.00 -5.53 3.15
N GLU A 318 -27.82 -6.49 2.68
CA GLU A 318 -28.40 -7.51 3.54
C GLU A 318 -27.36 -8.37 4.25
N ILE A 319 -26.32 -8.79 3.53
CA ILE A 319 -25.21 -9.56 4.10
C ILE A 319 -24.44 -8.72 5.12
N PHE A 320 -24.19 -7.45 4.83
CA PHE A 320 -23.56 -6.55 5.78
C PHE A 320 -24.38 -6.45 7.08
N LEU A 321 -25.70 -6.26 6.98
CA LEU A 321 -26.58 -6.19 8.13
C LEU A 321 -26.59 -7.52 8.90
N GLN A 322 -26.58 -8.66 8.21
CA GLN A 322 -26.51 -9.98 8.82
C GLN A 322 -25.20 -10.19 9.59
N GLU A 323 -24.05 -9.84 9.01
CA GLU A 323 -22.76 -9.91 9.70
C GLU A 323 -22.70 -8.92 10.87
N LEU A 324 -23.30 -7.74 10.72
CA LEU A 324 -23.41 -6.78 11.81
C LEU A 324 -24.28 -7.31 12.95
N ASP A 325 -25.35 -8.06 12.65
CA ASP A 325 -26.09 -8.83 13.66
C ASP A 325 -25.28 -9.97 14.25
N GLN A 326 -24.54 -10.72 13.42
CA GLN A 326 -23.65 -11.78 13.88
C GLN A 326 -22.80 -11.15 14.97
N PHE A 327 -22.06 -10.10 14.62
CA PHE A 327 -21.10 -9.38 15.43
C PHE A 327 -21.70 -8.78 16.69
N HIS A 328 -22.78 -8.02 16.59
CA HIS A 328 -23.46 -7.41 17.74
C HIS A 328 -23.98 -8.46 18.72
N LYS A 329 -24.74 -9.44 18.24
CA LYS A 329 -25.37 -10.44 19.09
C LYS A 329 -24.36 -11.53 19.54
N PHE A 330 -23.11 -11.51 19.07
CA PHE A 330 -22.07 -12.50 19.39
C PHE A 330 -20.96 -11.94 20.27
N GLY A 331 -20.55 -10.72 19.95
CA GLY A 331 -19.19 -10.26 20.14
C GLY A 331 -18.14 -11.05 19.35
N ILE A 332 -16.91 -11.00 19.84
CA ILE A 332 -15.78 -11.78 19.32
C ILE A 332 -15.59 -13.09 20.12
N THR A 333 -14.88 -14.06 19.57
CA THR A 333 -14.41 -15.26 20.28
C THR A 333 -13.04 -15.01 20.90
N ASP A 334 -12.63 -15.85 21.87
CA ASP A 334 -11.26 -15.76 22.40
C ASP A 334 -10.21 -16.09 21.33
N LEU A 335 -10.54 -16.95 20.36
CA LEU A 335 -9.67 -17.21 19.21
C LEU A 335 -9.53 -15.96 18.32
N GLU A 336 -10.65 -15.32 17.96
CA GLU A 336 -10.62 -14.07 17.18
C GLU A 336 -9.86 -12.97 17.93
N LEU A 337 -10.11 -12.80 19.23
CA LEU A 337 -9.40 -11.83 20.05
C LEU A 337 -7.90 -12.11 20.05
N ASN A 338 -7.51 -13.36 20.34
CA ASN A 338 -6.11 -13.75 20.38
C ASN A 338 -5.43 -13.59 19.02
N ASP A 339 -6.12 -13.94 17.93
CA ASP A 339 -5.59 -13.77 16.58
C ASP A 339 -5.46 -12.28 16.22
N GLN A 340 -6.44 -11.43 16.57
CA GLN A 340 -6.35 -9.97 16.34
C GLN A 340 -5.25 -9.31 17.17
N ILE A 341 -5.13 -9.64 18.46
CA ILE A 341 -4.05 -9.14 19.31
C ILE A 341 -2.70 -9.58 18.74
N LYS A 342 -2.54 -10.85 18.35
CA LYS A 342 -1.30 -11.33 17.73
C LYS A 342 -0.97 -10.57 16.45
N GLU A 343 -1.98 -10.26 15.63
CA GLU A 343 -1.80 -9.55 14.37
C GLU A 343 -1.47 -8.06 14.59
N LEU A 344 -2.16 -7.36 15.51
CA LEU A 344 -1.85 -5.97 15.89
C LEU A 344 -0.44 -5.85 16.48
N LEU A 345 -0.08 -6.74 17.41
CA LEU A 345 1.28 -6.81 17.96
C LEU A 345 2.32 -7.18 16.90
N PHE A 346 1.95 -7.99 15.91
CA PHE A 346 2.81 -8.29 14.78
C PHE A 346 3.08 -7.01 13.97
N TYR A 347 2.05 -6.26 13.58
CA TYR A 347 2.21 -5.03 12.80
C TYR A 347 2.95 -3.94 13.57
N HIS A 348 2.65 -3.73 14.86
CA HIS A 348 3.36 -2.79 15.71
C HIS A 348 4.87 -3.14 15.80
N ARG A 349 5.23 -4.41 15.98
CA ARG A 349 6.65 -4.81 15.97
C ARG A 349 7.30 -4.72 14.58
N TYR A 350 6.48 -4.83 13.54
CA TYR A 350 6.94 -4.76 12.16
C TYR A 350 7.27 -3.33 11.73
N SER A 351 6.64 -2.31 12.33
CA SER A 351 6.96 -0.91 12.04
C SER A 351 8.39 -0.51 12.45
N PHE A 352 9.09 -1.36 13.21
CA PHE A 352 10.47 -1.12 13.64
C PHE A 352 11.52 -1.55 12.59
N GLU A 353 11.10 -2.17 11.47
CA GLU A 353 12.04 -2.72 10.47
C GLU A 353 12.77 -1.64 9.66
N TYR A 354 12.17 -0.46 9.51
CA TYR A 354 12.74 0.68 8.78
C TYR A 354 12.82 1.91 9.67
N VAL A 355 13.94 2.64 9.61
CA VAL A 355 14.15 3.88 10.38
C VAL A 355 13.04 4.92 10.14
N GLU A 356 12.54 5.00 8.90
CA GLU A 356 11.43 5.89 8.54
C GLU A 356 10.10 5.44 9.15
N SER A 357 9.78 4.14 9.11
CA SER A 357 8.54 3.61 9.68
C SER A 357 8.48 3.77 11.20
N LEU A 358 9.62 3.63 11.87
CA LEU A 358 9.74 3.88 13.31
C LEU A 358 9.53 5.37 13.61
N ALA A 359 10.23 6.26 12.88
CA ALA A 359 10.09 7.70 13.05
C ALA A 359 8.64 8.16 12.83
N SER A 360 7.97 7.66 11.80
CA SER A 360 6.57 7.99 11.52
C SER A 360 5.61 7.47 12.58
N SER A 361 5.89 6.29 13.16
CA SER A 361 5.07 5.77 14.26
C SER A 361 5.22 6.61 15.53
N LEU A 362 6.45 7.01 15.87
CA LEU A 362 6.72 7.88 17.02
C LEU A 362 6.13 9.28 16.82
N GLY A 363 6.26 9.83 15.61
CA GLY A 363 5.72 11.14 15.26
C GLY A 363 4.20 11.18 15.27
N GLY A 364 3.54 10.16 14.72
CA GLY A 364 2.07 10.04 14.80
C GLY A 364 1.57 9.98 16.24
N GLU A 365 2.20 9.16 17.09
CA GLU A 365 1.86 9.07 18.51
C GLU A 365 2.12 10.40 19.25
N GLU A 366 3.21 11.10 18.95
CA GLU A 366 3.52 12.42 19.51
C GLU A 366 2.49 13.49 19.10
N VAL A 367 1.95 13.43 17.88
CA VAL A 367 0.86 14.30 17.45
C VAL A 367 -0.40 14.05 18.29
N LEU A 368 -0.75 12.78 18.52
CA LEU A 368 -2.02 12.38 19.14
C LEU A 368 -2.02 12.40 20.67
N THR A 369 -1.04 11.75 21.30
CA THR A 369 -1.04 11.45 22.75
C THR A 369 0.30 11.61 23.46
N GLY A 370 1.41 11.68 22.71
CA GLY A 370 2.79 11.63 23.21
C GLY A 370 3.50 10.36 22.72
N PHE A 371 4.77 10.48 22.30
CA PHE A 371 5.52 9.35 21.72
C PHE A 371 5.64 8.15 22.68
N GLU A 372 5.53 8.36 23.99
CA GLU A 372 5.59 7.31 25.00
C GLU A 372 4.45 6.28 24.84
N SER A 373 3.29 6.71 24.32
CA SER A 373 2.14 5.81 24.04
C SER A 373 2.48 4.70 23.07
N PHE A 374 3.44 4.93 22.18
CA PHE A 374 3.97 3.91 21.28
C PHE A 374 4.46 2.66 22.05
N PHE A 375 5.16 2.84 23.18
CA PHE A 375 5.68 1.73 23.97
C PHE A 375 4.63 1.09 24.86
N GLU A 376 3.58 1.83 25.22
CA GLU A 376 2.45 1.33 25.99
C GLU A 376 1.46 0.54 25.13
N TYR A 377 1.46 0.77 23.81
CA TYR A 377 0.51 0.17 22.85
C TYR A 377 0.38 -1.36 23.00
N PRO A 378 1.47 -2.16 23.07
CA PRO A 378 1.36 -3.60 23.25
C PRO A 378 0.59 -4.02 24.50
N ASP A 379 0.78 -3.30 25.60
CA ASP A 379 0.15 -3.62 26.87
C ASP A 379 -1.28 -3.10 26.91
N LYS A 380 -1.54 -1.91 26.34
CA LYS A 380 -2.89 -1.39 26.10
C LYS A 380 -3.71 -2.40 25.29
N VAL A 381 -3.21 -2.89 24.15
CA VAL A 381 -3.90 -3.88 23.30
C VAL A 381 -4.10 -5.23 24.00
N ARG A 382 -3.09 -5.76 24.72
CA ARG A 382 -3.23 -7.02 25.48
C ARG A 382 -4.21 -6.90 26.64
N SER A 383 -4.30 -5.73 27.25
CA SER A 383 -5.19 -5.48 28.40
C SER A 383 -6.67 -5.46 28.00
N VAL A 384 -6.97 -5.28 26.70
CA VAL A 384 -8.35 -5.21 26.22
C VAL A 384 -9.04 -6.55 26.40
N LYS A 385 -10.00 -6.58 27.32
CA LYS A 385 -10.79 -7.78 27.61
C LYS A 385 -11.85 -7.99 26.54
N ARG A 386 -12.11 -9.25 26.20
CA ARG A 386 -13.22 -9.65 25.31
C ARG A 386 -14.55 -9.00 25.68
N GLN A 387 -14.86 -8.93 26.98
CA GLN A 387 -16.10 -8.30 27.45
C GLN A 387 -16.17 -6.83 27.04
N LYS A 388 -15.10 -6.05 27.26
CA LYS A 388 -15.04 -4.65 26.86
C LYS A 388 -15.24 -4.49 25.36
N ILE A 389 -14.63 -5.36 24.54
CA ILE A 389 -14.83 -5.32 23.08
C ILE A 389 -16.29 -5.61 22.72
N ASN A 390 -16.93 -6.58 23.37
CA ASN A 390 -18.34 -6.88 23.14
C ASN A 390 -19.25 -5.72 23.57
N ASP A 391 -18.90 -5.00 24.64
CA ASP A 391 -19.60 -3.79 25.09
C ASP A 391 -19.44 -2.66 24.05
N ILE A 392 -18.23 -2.46 23.50
CA ILE A 392 -17.95 -1.48 22.44
C ILE A 392 -18.66 -1.83 21.13
N ILE A 393 -18.70 -3.11 20.75
CA ILE A 393 -19.49 -3.57 19.61
C ILE A 393 -20.97 -3.22 19.83
N SER A 394 -21.50 -3.44 21.03
CA SER A 394 -22.90 -3.11 21.34
C SER A 394 -23.16 -1.59 21.27
N LYS A 395 -22.16 -0.78 21.63
CA LYS A 395 -22.26 0.68 21.65
C LYS A 395 -22.10 1.32 20.26
N TYR A 396 -21.11 0.91 19.47
CA TYR A 396 -20.72 1.62 18.24
C TYR A 396 -21.09 0.88 16.94
N PHE A 397 -21.25 -0.44 16.97
CA PHE A 397 -21.66 -1.26 15.81
C PHE A 397 -23.20 -1.44 15.72
N ALA A 398 -23.96 -0.49 16.30
CA ALA A 398 -25.42 -0.48 16.26
C ALA A 398 -25.97 0.10 14.95
N ARG A 399 -27.11 -0.41 14.46
CA ARG A 399 -27.75 0.05 13.22
C ARG A 399 -28.66 1.27 13.36
N GLU A 400 -28.53 1.95 14.46
CA GLU A 400 -28.89 3.36 14.56
C GLU A 400 -27.77 4.29 14.10
N HIS A 401 -26.50 3.85 14.17
CA HIS A 401 -25.34 4.64 13.79
C HIS A 401 -24.90 4.43 12.32
N LEU A 402 -25.40 3.37 11.67
CA LEU A 402 -24.97 2.99 10.33
C LEU A 402 -25.51 3.95 9.26
N TYR A 403 -24.61 4.60 8.53
CA TYR A 403 -24.93 5.26 7.26
C TYR A 403 -24.45 4.39 6.10
N ILE A 404 -25.25 4.29 5.04
CA ILE A 404 -24.92 3.56 3.82
C ILE A 404 -24.85 4.56 2.67
N PHE A 405 -23.72 4.62 1.98
CA PHE A 405 -23.55 5.43 0.79
C PHE A 405 -23.41 4.53 -0.43
N HIS A 406 -24.00 4.96 -1.54
CA HIS A 406 -23.88 4.33 -2.83
C HIS A 406 -23.48 5.37 -3.86
N LYS A 407 -22.52 5.07 -4.72
CA LYS A 407 -22.13 5.90 -5.85
C LYS A 407 -22.10 5.05 -7.11
N GLY A 408 -22.78 5.49 -8.15
CA GLY A 408 -22.87 4.76 -9.42
C GLY A 408 -24.27 4.78 -10.04
N THR A 409 -24.52 3.88 -10.98
CA THR A 409 -25.78 3.81 -11.75
C THR A 409 -26.74 2.73 -11.28
N GLY A 410 -26.32 1.85 -10.37
CA GLY A 410 -27.16 0.82 -9.77
C GLY A 410 -28.32 1.39 -8.96
N LYS A 411 -29.45 0.68 -8.89
CA LYS A 411 -30.61 1.09 -8.08
C LYS A 411 -30.53 0.44 -6.70
N LEU A 412 -30.39 1.24 -5.64
CA LEU A 412 -30.48 0.80 -4.24
C LEU A 412 -31.90 1.06 -3.71
N LEU A 413 -32.65 0.01 -3.34
CA LEU A 413 -34.01 0.15 -2.79
C LEU A 413 -33.96 0.43 -1.28
N LYS A 414 -33.91 1.71 -0.91
CA LYS A 414 -33.69 2.19 0.47
C LYS A 414 -34.65 1.61 1.52
N GLU A 415 -35.91 1.38 1.15
CA GLU A 415 -36.99 0.98 2.07
C GLU A 415 -36.84 -0.48 2.58
N ASN A 416 -36.29 -1.39 1.77
CA ASN A 416 -36.17 -2.81 2.11
C ASN A 416 -34.99 -3.12 3.05
N ILE A 417 -33.94 -2.30 3.01
CA ILE A 417 -32.70 -2.51 3.77
C ILE A 417 -32.90 -2.16 5.25
N LEU A 418 -33.81 -1.25 5.58
CA LEU A 418 -34.07 -0.83 6.96
C LEU A 418 -34.70 -1.93 7.85
N ALA A 419 -34.95 -3.16 7.36
CA ALA A 419 -35.85 -4.15 7.98
C ALA A 419 -35.33 -5.61 8.15
N LYS A 420 -34.01 -5.87 8.19
CA LYS A 420 -33.44 -7.25 8.23
C LYS A 420 -32.31 -7.42 9.27
N ILE A 421 -32.64 -7.48 10.57
CA ILE A 421 -31.71 -7.13 11.69
C ILE A 421 -31.82 -8.12 12.92
N HIS A 422 -31.56 -9.46 12.80
CA HIS A 422 -32.03 -10.46 13.81
C HIS A 422 -31.19 -11.69 14.36
N SER A 423 -30.42 -12.57 13.64
CA SER A 423 -30.13 -13.97 14.16
C SER A 423 -28.74 -14.65 13.89
N GLN A 424 -28.29 -15.61 14.76
CA GLN A 424 -26.88 -16.18 14.83
C GLN A 424 -26.60 -17.24 15.98
N LYS A 425 -25.52 -18.11 15.93
CA LYS A 425 -24.78 -18.83 17.07
C LYS A 425 -23.34 -19.47 16.73
N LYS A 426 -22.47 -19.84 17.74
CA LYS A 426 -20.92 -19.93 17.78
C LYS A 426 -20.30 -21.37 17.97
N MET A 427 -18.99 -21.76 18.15
CA MET A 427 -17.65 -21.15 18.53
C MET A 427 -16.37 -21.94 18.03
N ASN A 428 -15.12 -21.73 18.57
CA ASN A 428 -13.78 -21.91 17.90
C ASN A 428 -12.66 -22.78 18.65
N ASN A 429 -11.32 -22.69 18.32
CA ASN A 429 -10.25 -23.76 18.34
C ASN A 429 -8.77 -23.38 18.85
N SER A 430 -7.67 -24.10 18.41
CA SER A 430 -6.16 -23.83 18.43
C SER A 430 -5.20 -24.53 19.48
N LYS A 431 -3.82 -24.66 19.46
CA LYS A 431 -2.57 -24.51 18.58
C LYS A 431 -1.32 -25.33 19.23
N ILE A 432 -0.03 -25.30 18.76
CA ILE A 432 1.14 -26.30 18.98
C ILE A 432 2.56 -25.72 19.50
N LEU A 433 3.83 -26.03 19.01
CA LEU A 433 5.26 -25.55 19.38
C LEU A 433 6.43 -26.03 18.38
N ASN A 434 7.80 -25.79 18.35
CA ASN A 434 8.87 -24.77 18.78
C ASN A 434 10.37 -25.01 18.22
N ASP A 435 11.32 -24.03 18.33
CA ASP A 435 12.86 -23.94 18.49
C ASP A 435 14.02 -24.40 17.49
N THR A 436 15.25 -23.82 17.49
CA THR A 436 16.23 -23.68 16.32
C THR A 436 17.72 -24.27 16.40
N PHE A 437 18.66 -24.52 15.42
CA PHE A 437 19.16 -24.05 14.03
C PHE A 437 19.74 -25.15 13.02
N LEU A 438 19.57 -25.09 11.65
CA LEU A 438 20.32 -25.82 10.53
C LEU A 438 20.00 -25.32 9.05
N GLN A 439 20.60 -25.82 7.92
CA GLN A 439 20.36 -25.49 6.44
C GLN A 439 21.02 -26.49 5.38
N THR A 440 20.57 -26.68 4.09
CA THR A 440 21.10 -27.77 3.14
C THR A 440 20.56 -27.87 1.65
N THR A 441 20.92 -28.95 0.91
CA THR A 441 20.21 -29.51 -0.27
C THR A 441 19.59 -30.87 0.08
N LEU A 442 18.34 -31.15 -0.32
CA LEU A 442 17.66 -32.43 -0.05
C LEU A 442 18.11 -33.56 -0.99
N ALA A 443 17.80 -34.82 -0.66
CA ALA A 443 18.15 -36.00 -1.46
C ALA A 443 17.59 -35.97 -2.90
N ASN A 444 16.45 -35.29 -3.12
CA ASN A 444 15.83 -35.11 -4.44
C ASN A 444 16.43 -33.96 -5.28
N GLY A 445 17.47 -33.28 -4.79
CA GLY A 445 18.14 -32.15 -5.46
C GLY A 445 17.56 -30.77 -5.13
N MET A 446 16.46 -30.68 -4.37
CA MET A 446 15.84 -29.40 -3.98
C MET A 446 16.76 -28.60 -3.04
N LYS A 447 17.05 -27.35 -3.38
CA LYS A 447 17.84 -26.44 -2.52
C LYS A 447 17.00 -25.86 -1.40
N VAL A 448 17.49 -25.87 -0.16
CA VAL A 448 16.75 -25.44 1.02
C VAL A 448 17.58 -24.49 1.89
N ILE A 449 17.15 -23.25 2.00
CA ILE A 449 17.75 -22.20 2.83
C ILE A 449 16.93 -22.07 4.11
N LEU A 450 17.55 -22.15 5.29
CA LEU A 450 16.81 -22.01 6.55
C LEU A 450 17.55 -21.12 7.55
N LYS A 451 16.85 -20.18 8.19
CA LYS A 451 17.47 -19.23 9.15
C LYS A 451 16.77 -19.23 10.50
N ARG A 452 17.53 -19.55 11.55
CA ARG A 452 17.19 -19.32 12.97
C ARG A 452 16.78 -17.86 13.16
N VAL A 453 15.57 -17.61 13.64
CA VAL A 453 15.22 -16.34 14.29
C VAL A 453 14.45 -16.66 15.58
N ILE A 454 15.20 -16.93 16.66
CA ILE A 454 14.66 -17.30 17.98
C ILE A 454 13.62 -16.26 18.44
N GLY A 455 12.53 -16.72 19.05
CA GLY A 455 11.50 -15.85 19.65
C GLY A 455 10.49 -15.28 18.64
N LYS A 456 10.61 -15.60 17.35
CA LYS A 456 9.66 -15.15 16.32
C LYS A 456 8.42 -16.07 16.33
N PRO A 457 7.21 -15.59 16.68
CA PRO A 457 6.01 -16.44 16.75
C PRO A 457 5.50 -16.88 15.38
N THR A 458 6.06 -16.33 14.30
CA THR A 458 5.65 -16.60 12.92
C THR A 458 6.85 -16.98 12.05
N ILE A 459 6.57 -17.77 11.03
CA ILE A 459 7.55 -18.34 10.11
C ILE A 459 7.14 -17.99 8.70
N GLY A 460 8.08 -17.42 7.94
CA GLY A 460 7.94 -17.19 6.51
C GLY A 460 8.51 -18.37 5.73
N ILE A 461 7.77 -18.84 4.73
CA ILE A 461 8.13 -19.94 3.84
C ILE A 461 7.93 -19.45 2.40
N THR A 462 8.94 -19.63 1.55
CA THR A 462 8.82 -19.40 0.10
C THR A 462 9.29 -20.65 -0.63
N LEU A 463 8.48 -21.11 -1.58
CA LEU A 463 8.79 -22.19 -2.51
C LEU A 463 8.76 -21.66 -3.94
N SER A 464 9.87 -21.71 -4.65
CA SER A 464 10.04 -21.08 -5.95
C SER A 464 10.33 -22.12 -7.03
N PHE A 465 9.54 -22.07 -8.11
CA PHE A 465 9.67 -22.93 -9.28
C PHE A 465 10.27 -22.16 -10.47
N GLU A 466 11.11 -22.82 -11.28
CA GLU A 466 11.63 -22.28 -12.55
C GLU A 466 10.58 -22.36 -13.69
N VAL A 467 9.31 -22.04 -13.39
CA VAL A 467 8.20 -21.92 -14.36
C VAL A 467 7.61 -20.52 -14.33
N SER A 468 7.32 -19.96 -15.49
CA SER A 468 6.85 -18.57 -15.61
C SER A 468 6.13 -18.30 -16.92
N GLN A 469 5.78 -17.03 -17.15
CA GLN A 469 5.25 -16.57 -18.44
C GLN A 469 6.22 -16.82 -19.61
N LEU A 470 7.54 -16.93 -19.36
CA LEU A 470 8.53 -17.17 -20.41
C LEU A 470 8.51 -18.60 -20.96
N ASN A 471 7.81 -19.53 -20.30
CA ASN A 471 7.55 -20.86 -20.83
C ASN A 471 6.34 -20.90 -21.77
N GLU A 472 5.56 -19.82 -21.85
CA GLU A 472 4.30 -19.76 -22.60
C GLU A 472 4.53 -19.48 -24.10
N ARG A 473 3.60 -20.00 -24.91
CA ARG A 473 3.52 -19.83 -26.36
C ARG A 473 2.26 -19.03 -26.71
N LYS A 474 2.17 -18.61 -27.98
CA LYS A 474 1.06 -17.80 -28.50
C LYS A 474 -0.31 -18.40 -28.21
N GLU A 475 -0.44 -19.71 -28.39
CA GLU A 475 -1.67 -20.48 -28.25
C GLU A 475 -2.11 -20.72 -26.79
N ASN A 476 -1.22 -20.54 -25.82
CA ASN A 476 -1.49 -20.86 -24.41
C ASN A 476 -1.09 -19.74 -23.44
N ARG A 477 -1.01 -18.48 -23.88
CA ARG A 477 -0.69 -17.37 -22.97
C ARG A 477 -1.66 -17.26 -21.79
N GLY A 478 -1.11 -17.04 -20.60
CA GLY A 478 -1.82 -17.04 -19.33
C GLY A 478 -2.08 -18.43 -18.77
N ILE A 479 -1.56 -19.50 -19.40
CA ILE A 479 -1.68 -20.86 -18.87
C ILE A 479 -0.94 -21.02 -17.55
N ASN A 480 0.19 -20.34 -17.34
CA ASN A 480 0.90 -20.43 -16.08
C ASN A 480 0.08 -19.77 -14.96
N LEU A 481 -0.48 -18.58 -15.22
CA LEU A 481 -1.37 -17.90 -14.28
C LEU A 481 -2.61 -18.75 -13.94
N LEU A 482 -3.25 -19.36 -14.94
CA LEU A 482 -4.37 -20.26 -14.70
C LEU A 482 -3.95 -21.53 -13.95
N ALA A 483 -2.84 -22.16 -14.31
CA ALA A 483 -2.38 -23.39 -13.67
C ALA A 483 -2.00 -23.13 -12.21
N SER A 484 -1.22 -22.07 -11.95
CA SER A 484 -0.82 -21.65 -10.62
C SER A 484 -2.04 -21.24 -9.78
N GLY A 485 -2.98 -20.49 -10.36
CA GLY A 485 -4.22 -20.13 -9.68
C GLY A 485 -5.10 -21.34 -9.37
N MET A 486 -5.15 -22.33 -10.27
CA MET A 486 -5.94 -23.54 -10.06
C MET A 486 -5.44 -24.43 -8.92
N MET A 487 -4.14 -24.41 -8.61
CA MET A 487 -3.57 -25.13 -7.46
C MET A 487 -4.18 -24.67 -6.11
N MET A 488 -4.70 -23.44 -6.04
CA MET A 488 -5.34 -22.90 -4.83
C MET A 488 -6.75 -23.44 -4.56
N TYR A 489 -7.42 -24.03 -5.55
CA TYR A 489 -8.83 -24.41 -5.45
C TYR A 489 -9.09 -25.82 -4.91
N GLY A 490 -8.04 -26.51 -4.47
CA GLY A 490 -8.16 -27.75 -3.73
C GLY A 490 -7.05 -28.74 -4.02
N ASN A 491 -6.91 -29.68 -3.09
CA ASN A 491 -6.02 -30.81 -3.17
C ASN A 491 -6.76 -32.08 -2.74
N GLU A 492 -6.10 -33.24 -2.83
CA GLU A 492 -6.71 -34.54 -2.52
C GLU A 492 -7.30 -34.62 -1.10
N LYS A 493 -6.78 -33.83 -0.14
CA LYS A 493 -7.24 -33.83 1.25
C LYS A 493 -8.31 -32.77 1.54
N ARG A 494 -8.31 -31.66 0.79
CA ARG A 494 -9.13 -30.49 1.10
C ARG A 494 -9.66 -29.88 -0.19
N ASN A 495 -10.98 -29.71 -0.24
CA ASN A 495 -11.59 -28.82 -1.23
C ASN A 495 -11.23 -27.36 -0.93
N TYR A 496 -11.56 -26.43 -1.84
CA TYR A 496 -11.25 -25.01 -1.69
C TYR A 496 -11.70 -24.43 -0.33
N GLN A 497 -12.94 -24.68 0.08
CA GLN A 497 -13.47 -24.13 1.33
C GLN A 497 -12.74 -24.70 2.54
N GLN A 498 -12.48 -26.00 2.55
CA GLN A 498 -11.71 -26.64 3.61
C GLN A 498 -10.27 -26.14 3.65
N LEU A 499 -9.65 -25.89 2.50
CA LEU A 499 -8.31 -25.32 2.40
C LEU A 499 -8.28 -23.92 3.00
N LEU A 500 -9.21 -23.04 2.61
CA LEU A 500 -9.32 -21.70 3.16
C LEU A 500 -9.63 -21.71 4.65
N ASN A 501 -10.64 -22.47 5.08
CA ASN A 501 -10.99 -22.60 6.50
C ASN A 501 -9.81 -23.13 7.31
N PHE A 502 -9.06 -24.09 6.77
CA PHE A 502 -7.85 -24.61 7.40
C PHE A 502 -6.79 -23.52 7.52
N CYS A 503 -6.55 -22.74 6.46
CA CYS A 503 -5.63 -21.61 6.51
C CYS A 503 -6.05 -20.57 7.56
N THR A 504 -7.30 -20.10 7.52
CA THR A 504 -7.84 -19.09 8.43
C THR A 504 -7.82 -19.57 9.89
N THR A 505 -8.35 -20.77 10.17
CA THR A 505 -8.42 -21.32 11.54
C THR A 505 -7.04 -21.49 12.18
N ASN A 506 -6.03 -21.79 11.36
CA ASN A 506 -4.67 -22.03 11.82
C ASN A 506 -3.75 -20.81 11.68
N GLY A 507 -4.26 -19.66 11.21
CA GLY A 507 -3.45 -18.44 11.05
C GLY A 507 -2.34 -18.58 9.99
N ILE A 508 -2.65 -19.25 8.87
CA ILE A 508 -1.76 -19.45 7.73
C ILE A 508 -2.15 -18.48 6.62
N ASN A 509 -1.27 -17.53 6.30
CA ASN A 509 -1.36 -16.72 5.08
C ASN A 509 -0.67 -17.48 3.95
N PHE A 510 -1.34 -17.61 2.81
CA PHE A 510 -0.90 -18.44 1.70
C PHE A 510 -1.25 -17.79 0.36
N GLY A 511 -0.33 -17.79 -0.59
CA GLY A 511 -0.59 -17.26 -1.92
C GLY A 511 0.44 -17.72 -2.96
N ILE A 512 0.01 -17.75 -4.21
CA ILE A 512 0.85 -18.10 -5.36
C ILE A 512 1.03 -16.87 -6.22
N SER A 513 2.28 -16.57 -6.59
CA SER A 513 2.70 -15.38 -7.31
C SER A 513 3.49 -15.78 -8.55
N PRO A 514 2.85 -15.84 -9.73
CA PRO A 514 3.55 -15.99 -10.99
C PRO A 514 4.23 -14.66 -11.36
N GLN A 515 5.53 -14.74 -11.65
CA GLN A 515 6.38 -13.64 -12.08
C GLN A 515 6.92 -13.88 -13.50
N ALA A 516 7.79 -12.99 -13.96
CA ALA A 516 8.38 -13.07 -15.30
C ALA A 516 9.24 -14.33 -15.48
N GLU A 517 10.02 -14.75 -14.47
CA GLU A 517 10.95 -15.88 -14.58
C GLU A 517 10.69 -17.00 -13.58
N THR A 518 9.91 -16.74 -12.53
CA THR A 518 9.59 -17.74 -11.51
C THR A 518 8.10 -17.74 -11.20
N THR A 519 7.63 -18.83 -10.62
CA THR A 519 6.35 -18.88 -9.93
C THR A 519 6.64 -19.27 -8.52
N SER A 520 6.28 -18.41 -7.57
CA SER A 520 6.59 -18.61 -6.16
C SER A 520 5.31 -18.83 -5.36
N ILE A 521 5.31 -19.84 -4.50
CA ILE A 521 4.31 -20.04 -3.46
C ILE A 521 4.87 -19.44 -2.18
N LYS A 522 4.18 -18.43 -1.64
CA LYS A 522 4.56 -17.76 -0.41
C LYS A 522 3.58 -18.14 0.69
N MET A 523 4.10 -18.47 1.85
CA MET A 523 3.30 -18.80 3.02
C MET A 523 3.89 -18.14 4.27
N LYS A 524 3.02 -17.75 5.19
CA LYS A 524 3.39 -17.30 6.53
C LYS A 524 2.47 -17.97 7.54
N CYS A 525 3.02 -18.52 8.60
CA CYS A 525 2.24 -19.23 9.62
C CYS A 525 2.79 -18.94 11.02
N PHE A 526 2.06 -19.31 12.07
CA PHE A 526 2.63 -19.36 13.42
C PHE A 526 3.62 -20.53 13.54
N LYS A 527 4.63 -20.42 14.42
CA LYS A 527 5.67 -21.46 14.57
C LYS A 527 5.10 -22.83 14.82
N GLU A 528 4.02 -22.86 15.61
CA GLU A 528 3.28 -24.06 15.98
C GLU A 528 2.65 -24.78 14.79
N MET A 529 2.34 -24.02 13.73
CA MET A 529 1.67 -24.51 12.54
C MET A 529 2.64 -24.80 11.39
N LEU A 530 3.96 -24.70 11.59
CA LEU A 530 4.95 -25.00 10.54
C LEU A 530 4.78 -26.40 9.94
N PRO A 531 4.64 -27.48 10.72
CA PRO A 531 4.51 -28.80 10.11
C PRO A 531 3.30 -28.94 9.18
N MET A 532 2.14 -28.46 9.64
CA MET A 532 0.88 -28.46 8.91
C MET A 532 0.93 -27.53 7.69
N SER A 533 1.66 -26.43 7.80
CA SER A 533 1.91 -25.47 6.73
C SER A 533 2.76 -26.08 5.61
N LEU A 534 3.83 -26.79 5.96
CA LEU A 534 4.66 -27.52 4.99
C LEU A 534 3.89 -28.67 4.34
N GLU A 535 3.08 -29.41 5.10
CA GLU A 535 2.20 -30.46 4.55
C GLU A 535 1.17 -29.87 3.59
N LEU A 536 0.51 -28.77 3.97
CA LEU A 536 -0.43 -28.08 3.10
C LEU A 536 0.25 -27.61 1.81
N MET A 537 1.44 -27.01 1.92
CA MET A 537 2.22 -26.58 0.76
C MET A 537 2.56 -27.78 -0.14
N SER A 538 2.97 -28.91 0.44
CA SER A 538 3.20 -30.15 -0.30
C SER A 538 1.92 -30.69 -0.95
N ASP A 539 0.76 -30.69 -0.27
CA ASP A 539 -0.51 -31.14 -0.85
C ASP A 539 -0.96 -30.25 -2.02
N VAL A 540 -0.78 -28.93 -1.90
CA VAL A 540 -1.09 -27.99 -2.99
C VAL A 540 -0.17 -28.21 -4.19
N VAL A 541 1.11 -28.48 -3.94
CA VAL A 541 2.11 -28.66 -4.99
C VAL A 541 2.02 -30.02 -5.64
N ASN A 542 1.89 -31.10 -4.87
CA ASN A 542 2.03 -32.47 -5.35
C ASN A 542 0.69 -33.13 -5.66
N LYS A 543 -0.40 -32.67 -5.03
CA LYS A 543 -1.73 -33.31 -5.08
C LYS A 543 -2.90 -32.34 -5.41
N PRO A 544 -2.75 -31.35 -6.32
CA PRO A 544 -3.85 -30.47 -6.69
C PRO A 544 -4.95 -31.23 -7.44
N THR A 545 -6.22 -30.95 -7.11
CA THR A 545 -7.39 -31.66 -7.70
C THR A 545 -7.93 -31.00 -8.97
N PHE A 546 -7.61 -29.72 -9.20
CA PHE A 546 -8.06 -28.93 -10.35
C PHE A 546 -9.58 -29.00 -10.59
N PRO A 547 -10.42 -28.54 -9.64
CA PRO A 547 -11.87 -28.67 -9.74
C PRO A 547 -12.45 -27.85 -10.93
N ASN A 548 -13.27 -28.51 -11.75
CA ASN A 548 -13.74 -27.94 -13.03
C ASN A 548 -14.61 -26.68 -12.87
N ASP A 549 -15.47 -26.63 -11.84
CA ASP A 549 -16.36 -25.49 -11.61
C ASP A 549 -15.59 -24.21 -11.27
N HIS A 550 -14.47 -24.36 -10.54
CA HIS A 550 -13.58 -23.24 -10.26
C HIS A 550 -12.79 -22.78 -11.48
N PHE A 551 -12.47 -23.70 -12.40
CA PHE A 551 -11.74 -23.36 -13.62
C PHE A 551 -12.51 -22.40 -14.52
N GLN A 552 -13.82 -22.61 -14.70
CA GLN A 552 -14.64 -21.70 -15.49
C GLN A 552 -14.77 -20.33 -14.83
N ASN A 553 -14.97 -20.30 -13.51
CA ASN A 553 -15.01 -19.07 -12.73
C ASN A 553 -13.70 -18.28 -12.84
N LEU A 554 -12.55 -18.96 -12.69
CA LEU A 554 -11.23 -18.34 -12.78
C LEU A 554 -10.98 -17.76 -14.18
N LYS A 555 -11.37 -18.48 -15.24
CA LYS A 555 -11.31 -17.96 -16.62
C LYS A 555 -12.15 -16.70 -16.78
N ASN A 556 -13.38 -16.71 -16.28
CA ASN A 556 -14.28 -15.55 -16.37
C ASN A 556 -13.74 -14.34 -15.61
N THR A 557 -13.19 -14.55 -14.39
CA THR A 557 -12.53 -13.50 -13.61
C THR A 557 -11.36 -12.89 -14.36
N TYR A 558 -10.46 -13.70 -14.92
CA TYR A 558 -9.32 -13.17 -15.68
C TYR A 558 -9.72 -12.49 -16.98
N ILE A 559 -10.77 -12.97 -17.67
CA ILE A 559 -11.33 -12.26 -18.83
C ILE A 559 -11.87 -10.88 -18.40
N SER A 560 -12.64 -10.81 -17.31
CA SER A 560 -13.16 -9.54 -16.77
C SER A 560 -12.03 -8.57 -16.39
N ASN A 561 -10.97 -9.06 -15.75
CA ASN A 561 -9.80 -8.24 -15.41
C ASN A 561 -9.08 -7.73 -16.68
N LEU A 562 -8.90 -8.58 -17.69
CA LEU A 562 -8.33 -8.20 -18.99
C LEU A 562 -9.20 -7.18 -19.74
N ASP A 563 -10.51 -7.17 -19.49
CA ASP A 563 -11.42 -6.14 -20.00
C ASP A 563 -11.17 -4.81 -19.27
N ARG A 564 -11.25 -4.77 -17.93
CA ARG A 564 -10.96 -3.60 -17.06
C ARG A 564 -9.62 -2.94 -17.37
N GLU A 565 -8.60 -3.74 -17.63
CA GLU A 565 -7.26 -3.27 -18.02
C GLU A 565 -7.29 -2.28 -19.20
N ASN A 566 -8.26 -2.39 -20.14
CA ASN A 566 -8.33 -1.45 -21.27
C ASN A 566 -9.08 -0.15 -20.94
N ASP A 567 -9.74 -0.07 -19.78
CA ASP A 567 -10.46 1.12 -19.31
C ASP A 567 -9.49 2.14 -18.69
N TYR A 568 -8.28 1.71 -18.31
CA TYR A 568 -7.23 2.57 -17.78
C TYR A 568 -6.31 3.05 -18.93
N PRO A 569 -6.32 4.36 -19.28
CA PRO A 569 -5.53 4.91 -20.38
C PRO A 569 -4.03 4.60 -20.31
N THR A 570 -3.46 4.62 -19.09
CA THR A 570 -2.04 4.34 -18.83
C THR A 570 -1.67 2.91 -19.18
N TYR A 571 -2.45 1.94 -18.70
CA TYR A 571 -2.23 0.52 -18.99
C TYR A 571 -2.40 0.22 -20.49
N LEU A 572 -3.40 0.82 -21.14
CA LEU A 572 -3.61 0.66 -22.58
C LEU A 572 -2.41 1.18 -23.38
N ALA A 573 -1.87 2.35 -23.01
CA ALA A 573 -0.68 2.94 -23.63
C ALA A 573 0.55 2.02 -23.49
N THR A 574 0.87 1.58 -22.27
CA THR A 574 2.00 0.66 -22.01
C THR A 574 1.83 -0.66 -22.74
N LYS A 575 0.62 -1.23 -22.79
CA LYS A 575 0.33 -2.47 -23.53
C LYS A 575 0.54 -2.31 -25.03
N LYS A 576 0.12 -1.19 -25.61
CA LYS A 576 0.34 -0.88 -27.03
C LYS A 576 1.82 -0.65 -27.32
N TRP A 577 2.51 0.08 -26.45
CA TRP A 577 3.96 0.27 -26.53
C TRP A 577 4.69 -1.08 -26.47
N LYS A 578 4.45 -1.92 -25.45
CA LYS A 578 5.06 -3.27 -25.35
C LYS A 578 4.81 -4.13 -26.61
N LYS A 579 3.60 -4.07 -27.18
CA LYS A 579 3.28 -4.76 -28.45
C LYS A 579 4.07 -4.22 -29.64
N MET A 580 4.38 -2.92 -29.64
CA MET A 580 5.20 -2.28 -30.67
C MET A 580 6.64 -2.75 -30.60
N ILE A 581 7.27 -2.75 -29.41
CA ILE A 581 8.67 -3.16 -29.22
C ILE A 581 8.86 -4.69 -29.33
N PHE A 582 8.06 -5.48 -28.60
CA PHE A 582 8.27 -6.94 -28.53
C PHE A 582 7.55 -7.73 -29.62
N GLY A 583 6.66 -7.06 -30.35
CA GLY A 583 5.74 -7.71 -31.28
C GLY A 583 4.51 -8.29 -30.60
N LYS A 584 3.39 -8.36 -31.35
CA LYS A 584 2.11 -8.90 -30.87
C LYS A 584 2.20 -10.34 -30.36
N ASP A 585 3.17 -11.08 -30.88
CA ASP A 585 3.38 -12.50 -30.62
C ASP A 585 4.38 -12.78 -29.46
N SER A 586 4.81 -11.73 -28.74
CA SER A 586 5.64 -11.88 -27.53
C SER A 586 4.93 -12.40 -26.28
N ASN A 587 5.63 -13.25 -25.51
CA ASN A 587 5.20 -13.77 -24.20
C ASN A 587 5.53 -12.87 -23.00
N ILE A 588 6.14 -11.70 -23.21
CA ILE A 588 6.47 -10.74 -22.13
C ILE A 588 5.50 -9.54 -22.08
N LEU A 589 4.46 -9.54 -22.92
CA LEU A 589 3.49 -8.44 -23.01
C LEU A 589 2.66 -8.29 -21.73
N SER A 590 2.21 -9.41 -21.15
CA SER A 590 1.42 -9.46 -19.93
C SER A 590 1.33 -10.89 -19.40
N LYS A 591 1.49 -11.05 -18.08
CA LYS A 591 1.30 -12.32 -17.36
C LYS A 591 -0.16 -12.80 -17.36
N SER A 592 -1.12 -11.90 -17.62
CA SER A 592 -2.56 -12.19 -17.64
C SER A 592 -3.01 -12.92 -18.92
N GLY A 593 -2.13 -13.06 -19.92
CA GLY A 593 -2.45 -13.67 -21.19
C GLY A 593 -3.35 -12.81 -22.08
N THR A 594 -4.22 -13.43 -22.88
CA THR A 594 -5.14 -12.73 -23.79
C THR A 594 -6.58 -13.24 -23.67
N LYS A 595 -7.55 -12.37 -24.02
CA LYS A 595 -9.00 -12.68 -24.07
C LYS A 595 -9.37 -13.80 -25.06
N SER A 596 -8.43 -14.25 -25.89
CA SER A 596 -8.59 -15.41 -26.79
C SER A 596 -7.90 -16.66 -26.22
N SER A 597 -6.65 -16.55 -25.77
CA SER A 597 -5.91 -17.68 -25.19
C SER A 597 -6.54 -18.18 -23.89
N ILE A 598 -6.97 -17.29 -22.99
CA ILE A 598 -7.65 -17.68 -21.74
C ILE A 598 -8.94 -18.46 -22.06
N ARG A 599 -9.69 -18.05 -23.10
CA ARG A 599 -10.90 -18.77 -23.53
C ARG A 599 -10.58 -20.14 -24.11
N SER A 600 -9.51 -20.29 -24.88
CA SER A 600 -9.14 -21.56 -25.53
C SER A 600 -8.47 -22.57 -24.60
N ILE A 601 -7.81 -22.12 -23.53
CA ILE A 601 -7.13 -23.01 -22.58
C ILE A 601 -8.14 -23.98 -21.95
N SER A 602 -7.81 -25.27 -22.05
CA SER A 602 -8.59 -26.40 -21.53
C SER A 602 -7.98 -26.95 -20.23
N MET A 603 -8.79 -27.64 -19.43
CA MET A 603 -8.32 -28.32 -18.22
C MET A 603 -7.23 -29.36 -18.52
N LYS A 604 -7.30 -30.03 -19.67
CA LYS A 604 -6.25 -30.97 -20.13
C LYS A 604 -4.90 -30.26 -20.30
N GLN A 605 -4.90 -29.06 -20.88
CA GLN A 605 -3.68 -28.27 -21.03
C GLN A 605 -3.13 -27.81 -19.68
N ILE A 606 -3.99 -27.42 -18.73
CA ILE A 606 -3.58 -27.07 -17.35
C ILE A 606 -2.89 -28.25 -16.67
N LYS A 607 -3.50 -29.43 -16.71
CA LYS A 607 -2.91 -30.65 -16.10
C LYS A 607 -1.59 -31.04 -16.77
N ASN A 608 -1.48 -30.89 -18.09
CA ASN A 608 -0.23 -31.15 -18.81
C ASN A 608 0.84 -30.11 -18.48
N TRP A 609 0.49 -28.84 -18.35
CA TRP A 609 1.40 -27.77 -17.95
C TRP A 609 1.94 -28.01 -16.54
N TYR A 610 1.06 -28.30 -15.60
CA TYR A 610 1.40 -28.67 -14.23
C TYR A 610 2.37 -29.85 -14.21
N LYS A 611 2.02 -30.97 -14.85
CA LYS A 611 2.87 -32.15 -14.96
C LYS A 611 4.21 -31.90 -15.65
N LYS A 612 4.31 -30.89 -16.51
CA LYS A 612 5.58 -30.61 -17.21
C LYS A 612 6.51 -29.74 -16.37
N TYR A 613 6.00 -28.72 -15.70
CA TYR A 613 6.83 -27.64 -15.16
C TYR A 613 6.86 -27.52 -13.64
N TYR A 614 5.86 -28.05 -12.92
CA TYR A 614 5.84 -28.01 -11.45
C TYR A 614 6.47 -29.31 -10.91
N GLN A 615 7.75 -29.53 -11.22
CA GLN A 615 8.50 -30.74 -10.86
C GLN A 615 9.50 -30.48 -9.71
N PRO A 616 9.77 -31.46 -8.80
CA PRO A 616 10.58 -31.28 -7.59
C PRO A 616 12.05 -30.86 -7.78
N ASP A 617 12.70 -31.24 -8.88
CA ASP A 617 14.09 -30.92 -9.22
C ASP A 617 14.30 -29.46 -9.65
N ASN A 618 13.22 -28.76 -10.01
CA ASN A 618 13.22 -27.38 -10.49
C ASN A 618 12.72 -26.40 -9.40
N ILE A 619 12.97 -26.72 -8.12
CA ILE A 619 12.44 -26.00 -6.95
C ILE A 619 13.55 -25.55 -5.99
N SER A 620 13.40 -24.35 -5.44
CA SER A 620 14.15 -23.89 -4.27
C SER A 620 13.20 -23.45 -3.16
N MET A 621 13.56 -23.74 -1.91
CA MET A 621 12.78 -23.35 -0.75
C MET A 621 13.62 -22.47 0.19
N ALA A 622 13.01 -21.43 0.75
CA ALA A 622 13.57 -20.65 1.84
C ALA A 622 12.59 -20.59 3.02
N ILE A 623 13.07 -20.85 4.24
CA ILE A 623 12.26 -20.77 5.48
C ILE A 623 12.99 -19.92 6.53
N VAL A 624 12.31 -18.92 7.09
CA VAL A 624 12.89 -17.99 8.07
C VAL A 624 11.94 -17.83 9.26
N GLY A 625 12.43 -18.07 10.49
CA GLY A 625 11.64 -18.02 11.72
C GLY A 625 12.21 -18.86 12.88
N ASP A 626 11.40 -19.08 13.91
CA ASP A 626 11.77 -19.85 15.10
C ASP A 626 11.26 -21.31 15.02
N PHE A 627 12.10 -22.25 14.55
CA PHE A 627 11.73 -23.66 14.34
C PHE A 627 12.92 -24.61 14.27
N ASP A 628 12.65 -25.92 14.41
CA ASP A 628 13.67 -26.98 14.33
C ASP A 628 13.72 -27.50 12.88
N PHE A 629 14.92 -27.78 12.41
CA PHE A 629 15.39 -28.16 11.06
C PHE A 629 16.52 -29.17 11.10
N ASN A 630 16.73 -29.86 12.22
CA ASN A 630 16.73 -31.29 12.04
C ASN A 630 15.29 -31.74 11.74
N ILE A 631 14.29 -31.29 12.52
CA ILE A 631 12.88 -31.66 12.35
C ILE A 631 12.31 -31.18 11.01
N THR A 632 12.45 -29.90 10.69
CA THR A 632 11.98 -29.35 9.40
C THR A 632 12.72 -29.97 8.22
N LEU A 633 14.03 -30.24 8.30
CA LEU A 633 14.70 -30.94 7.20
C LEU A 633 14.17 -32.37 7.01
N GLN A 634 13.99 -33.14 8.08
CA GLN A 634 13.38 -34.47 8.00
C GLN A 634 11.95 -34.42 7.44
N GLN A 635 11.18 -33.40 7.83
CA GLN A 635 9.83 -33.22 7.33
C GLN A 635 9.82 -32.85 5.85
N LEU A 636 10.71 -31.94 5.42
CA LEU A 636 10.86 -31.56 4.02
C LEU A 636 11.30 -32.75 3.17
N GLU A 637 12.25 -33.56 3.65
CA GLU A 637 12.62 -34.83 3.02
C GLU A 637 11.36 -35.69 2.84
N LYS A 638 10.62 -36.00 3.91
CA LYS A 638 9.39 -36.82 3.81
C LYS A 638 8.34 -36.27 2.82
N LEU A 639 8.14 -34.96 2.81
CA LEU A 639 7.07 -34.32 2.03
C LEU A 639 7.42 -34.14 0.55
N PHE A 640 8.70 -34.09 0.19
CA PHE A 640 9.17 -33.78 -1.16
C PHE A 640 10.08 -34.88 -1.74
N SER A 641 10.49 -35.91 -0.99
CA SER A 641 11.25 -37.06 -1.46
C SER A 641 10.37 -38.00 -2.30
N THR A 642 10.08 -37.61 -3.53
CA THR A 642 9.57 -38.53 -4.55
C THR A 642 10.69 -38.86 -5.51
N ASN A 643 11.04 -40.14 -5.62
CA ASN A 643 11.90 -40.66 -6.68
C ASN A 643 11.15 -40.52 -8.01
N VAL A 644 11.37 -39.43 -8.73
CA VAL A 644 10.80 -39.21 -10.06
C VAL A 644 11.94 -39.15 -11.07
N ASN A 645 11.83 -39.93 -12.15
CA ASN A 645 12.70 -39.77 -13.31
C ASN A 645 12.45 -38.38 -13.92
N PHE A 646 13.47 -37.53 -13.86
CA PHE A 646 13.39 -36.14 -14.28
C PHE A 646 13.28 -36.03 -15.80
N SER A 647 12.36 -35.20 -16.27
CA SER A 647 12.32 -34.78 -17.67
C SER A 647 13.04 -33.44 -17.80
N GLU A 648 14.00 -33.34 -18.73
CA GLU A 648 14.71 -32.09 -19.01
C GLU A 648 13.71 -30.96 -19.34
N LEU A 649 13.74 -29.87 -18.58
CA LEU A 649 12.83 -28.76 -18.81
C LEU A 649 13.18 -28.05 -20.12
N SER A 650 12.13 -27.63 -20.83
CA SER A 650 12.33 -26.70 -21.95
C SER A 650 12.83 -25.35 -21.39
N PRO A 651 13.91 -24.79 -21.95
CA PRO A 651 14.49 -23.54 -21.44
C PRO A 651 13.48 -22.40 -21.56
N GLN A 652 13.43 -21.54 -20.54
CA GLN A 652 12.70 -20.28 -20.60
C GLN A 652 13.26 -19.43 -21.74
N LYS A 653 12.39 -18.93 -22.62
CA LYS A 653 12.79 -18.14 -23.78
C LYS A 653 11.84 -16.99 -24.01
N VAL A 654 12.41 -15.79 -24.13
CA VAL A 654 11.66 -14.62 -24.59
C VAL A 654 11.30 -14.84 -26.06
N LEU A 655 10.00 -14.85 -26.36
CA LEU A 655 9.50 -14.77 -27.73
C LEU A 655 9.37 -13.29 -28.04
N CYS A 656 10.15 -12.79 -29.00
CA CYS A 656 10.13 -11.39 -29.37
C CYS A 656 10.48 -11.28 -30.86
N ASP A 657 9.61 -10.61 -31.61
CA ASP A 657 9.90 -10.21 -32.98
C ASP A 657 10.35 -8.75 -32.91
N SER A 658 11.62 -8.55 -32.52
CA SER A 658 12.23 -7.22 -32.42
C SER A 658 11.92 -6.43 -33.69
N SER A 659 11.23 -5.30 -33.54
CA SER A 659 10.85 -4.47 -34.69
C SER A 659 11.76 -3.25 -34.84
N ALA A 660 11.89 -2.74 -36.07
CA ALA A 660 12.54 -1.46 -36.34
C ALA A 660 11.88 -0.31 -35.55
N ARG A 661 12.55 0.85 -35.46
CA ARG A 661 11.99 2.07 -34.84
C ARG A 661 10.57 2.31 -35.37
N ARG A 662 9.61 2.45 -34.45
CA ARG A 662 8.19 2.66 -34.74
C ARG A 662 7.64 3.75 -33.85
N PHE A 663 6.75 4.56 -34.40
CA PHE A 663 5.94 5.53 -33.68
C PHE A 663 4.48 5.11 -33.81
N LEU A 664 3.75 5.11 -32.70
CA LEU A 664 2.33 4.76 -32.68
C LEU A 664 1.57 5.78 -31.83
N LYS A 665 0.65 6.51 -32.46
CA LYS A 665 -0.29 7.40 -31.78
C LYS A 665 -1.71 6.83 -31.87
N THR A 666 -2.41 6.78 -30.74
CA THR A 666 -3.82 6.35 -30.68
C THR A 666 -4.64 7.45 -30.02
N LYS A 667 -5.75 7.85 -30.64
CA LYS A 667 -6.73 8.73 -30.02
C LYS A 667 -7.65 7.94 -29.11
N ILE A 668 -7.78 8.37 -27.85
CA ILE A 668 -8.72 7.85 -26.85
C ILE A 668 -9.42 9.04 -26.18
N ASP A 669 -10.58 8.80 -25.59
CA ASP A 669 -11.34 9.80 -24.84
C ASP A 669 -10.74 9.96 -23.44
N ASN A 670 -9.68 10.77 -23.35
CA ASN A 670 -8.94 11.08 -22.13
C ASN A 670 -8.50 12.54 -22.20
N ASP A 671 -8.43 13.26 -21.09
CA ASP A 671 -8.09 14.70 -21.09
C ASP A 671 -6.60 14.98 -21.31
N GLN A 672 -5.74 14.02 -21.02
CA GLN A 672 -4.29 14.13 -21.13
C GLN A 672 -3.70 13.19 -22.21
N SER A 673 -2.50 13.52 -22.70
CA SER A 673 -1.70 12.65 -23.57
C SER A 673 -0.78 11.77 -22.73
N ILE A 674 -0.71 10.48 -23.05
CA ILE A 674 0.14 9.50 -22.36
C ILE A 674 1.21 9.01 -23.32
N ILE A 675 2.46 9.16 -22.92
CA ILE A 675 3.65 8.88 -23.73
C ILE A 675 4.38 7.67 -23.13
N ASN A 676 4.79 6.73 -23.98
CA ASN A 676 5.71 5.65 -23.62
C ASN A 676 6.81 5.61 -24.69
N ILE A 677 8.06 5.91 -24.32
CA ILE A 677 9.25 5.88 -25.18
C ILE A 677 10.21 4.86 -24.57
N GLY A 678 10.87 4.03 -25.36
CA GLY A 678 11.81 3.06 -24.78
C GLY A 678 12.25 1.99 -25.75
N GLY A 679 13.18 1.15 -25.28
CA GLY A 679 13.87 0.16 -26.11
C GLY A 679 14.43 -1.02 -25.32
N PHE A 680 15.31 -1.78 -25.96
CA PHE A 680 16.01 -2.89 -25.33
C PHE A 680 17.15 -2.37 -24.44
N GLY A 681 17.45 -3.11 -23.37
CA GLY A 681 18.53 -2.86 -22.43
C GLY A 681 19.29 -4.15 -22.09
N CYS A 682 20.19 -4.09 -21.11
CA CYS A 682 21.07 -5.22 -20.77
C CYS A 682 20.32 -6.38 -20.11
N SER A 683 20.78 -7.62 -20.34
CA SER A 683 20.25 -8.82 -19.66
C SER A 683 20.85 -8.98 -18.27
N ALA A 684 20.16 -9.66 -17.35
CA ALA A 684 20.68 -9.91 -15.99
C ALA A 684 21.90 -10.87 -15.97
N LYS A 685 22.15 -11.63 -17.05
CA LYS A 685 23.38 -12.42 -17.23
C LYS A 685 24.63 -11.54 -17.33
N GLU A 686 24.52 -10.37 -17.95
CA GLU A 686 25.62 -9.41 -18.08
C GLU A 686 25.74 -8.56 -16.82
N LYS A 687 25.98 -9.20 -15.66
CA LYS A 687 25.91 -8.59 -14.32
C LYS A 687 26.48 -7.17 -14.26
N GLN A 688 27.71 -6.95 -14.74
CA GLN A 688 28.34 -5.64 -14.69
C GLN A 688 27.57 -4.58 -15.51
N LYS A 689 27.15 -4.90 -16.74
CA LYS A 689 26.37 -3.97 -17.58
C LYS A 689 24.96 -3.78 -17.04
N ASN A 690 24.34 -4.83 -16.53
CA ASN A 690 23.02 -4.77 -15.90
C ASN A 690 23.04 -3.87 -14.65
N THR A 691 24.04 -4.01 -13.78
CA THR A 691 24.28 -3.10 -12.66
C THR A 691 24.48 -1.67 -13.14
N ALA A 692 25.31 -1.45 -14.17
CA ALA A 692 25.49 -0.12 -14.75
C ALA A 692 24.17 0.46 -15.29
N PHE A 693 23.32 -0.35 -15.91
CA PHE A 693 22.02 0.08 -16.42
C PHE A 693 21.03 0.41 -15.30
N HIS A 694 21.07 -0.30 -14.16
CA HIS A 694 20.30 0.08 -12.97
C HIS A 694 20.74 1.43 -12.41
N VAL A 695 22.05 1.72 -12.41
CA VAL A 695 22.57 3.04 -12.03
C VAL A 695 22.10 4.12 -13.03
N LEU A 696 22.19 3.86 -14.34
CA LEU A 696 21.70 4.78 -15.37
C LEU A 696 20.19 5.02 -15.25
N ALA A 697 19.40 3.98 -14.97
CA ALA A 697 17.96 4.11 -14.76
C ALA A 697 17.65 5.05 -13.59
N GLN A 698 18.43 4.97 -12.50
CA GLN A 698 18.32 5.88 -11.38
C GLN A 698 18.61 7.33 -11.81
N ILE A 699 19.72 7.55 -12.51
CA ILE A 699 20.16 8.89 -12.98
C ILE A 699 19.16 9.52 -13.96
N ILE A 700 18.57 8.72 -14.86
CA ILE A 700 17.72 9.24 -15.93
C ILE A 700 16.29 9.53 -15.45
N GLY A 701 15.71 8.68 -14.61
CA GLY A 701 14.29 8.82 -14.22
C GLY A 701 13.84 8.02 -13.00
N GLY A 702 14.76 7.66 -12.09
CA GLY A 702 14.45 6.76 -10.96
C GLY A 702 13.91 7.43 -9.71
N ASP A 703 14.04 8.75 -9.59
CA ASP A 703 13.49 9.57 -8.51
C ASP A 703 13.24 11.01 -8.98
N THR A 704 12.88 11.90 -8.08
CA THR A 704 12.58 13.30 -8.40
C THR A 704 13.82 14.15 -8.74
N ASN A 705 15.03 13.63 -8.56
CA ASN A 705 16.32 14.29 -8.84
C ASN A 705 17.07 13.65 -10.01
N SER A 706 16.30 13.18 -10.97
CA SER A 706 16.79 12.48 -12.14
C SER A 706 16.44 13.28 -13.41
N LEU A 707 17.29 13.19 -14.43
CA LEU A 707 17.32 14.14 -15.55
C LEU A 707 15.95 14.41 -16.18
N LEU A 708 15.14 13.37 -16.37
CA LEU A 708 13.79 13.50 -16.94
C LEU A 708 12.85 14.27 -16.02
N PHE A 709 12.91 14.05 -14.72
CA PHE A 709 12.05 14.77 -13.76
C PHE A 709 12.44 16.24 -13.71
N GLU A 710 13.73 16.54 -13.54
CA GLU A 710 14.24 17.90 -13.45
C GLU A 710 13.95 18.70 -14.73
N GLU A 711 14.34 18.18 -15.89
CA GLU A 711 14.23 18.93 -17.16
C GLU A 711 12.80 18.99 -17.69
N ILE A 712 12.05 17.87 -17.65
CA ILE A 712 10.73 17.80 -18.28
C ILE A 712 9.65 18.31 -17.35
N ARG A 713 9.65 17.90 -16.07
CA ARG A 713 8.59 18.25 -15.11
C ARG A 713 8.90 19.57 -14.43
N GLU A 714 10.07 19.72 -13.80
CA GLU A 714 10.34 20.92 -12.98
C GLU A 714 10.69 22.14 -13.85
N LYS A 715 11.70 22.07 -14.73
CA LYS A 715 12.14 23.24 -15.52
C LYS A 715 11.17 23.64 -16.63
N ARG A 716 10.68 22.67 -17.41
CA ARG A 716 9.84 22.94 -18.60
C ARG A 716 8.34 22.86 -18.31
N GLY A 717 7.92 22.30 -17.16
CA GLY A 717 6.50 22.16 -16.80
C GLY A 717 5.69 21.36 -17.81
N LEU A 718 6.32 20.40 -18.50
CA LEU A 718 5.73 19.69 -19.64
C LEU A 718 4.91 18.46 -19.23
N ALA A 719 5.28 17.81 -18.14
CA ALA A 719 4.68 16.56 -17.69
C ALA A 719 4.17 16.66 -16.26
N TYR A 720 3.00 16.07 -16.00
CA TYR A 720 2.45 15.89 -14.66
C TYR A 720 3.17 14.74 -13.92
N SER A 721 3.47 13.68 -14.64
CA SER A 721 4.22 12.51 -14.20
C SER A 721 5.22 12.13 -15.31
N ILE A 722 6.44 11.79 -14.91
CA ILE A 722 7.53 11.36 -15.78
C ILE A 722 8.37 10.33 -15.00
N GLU A 723 8.59 9.15 -15.58
CA GLU A 723 9.28 8.04 -14.91
C GLU A 723 10.14 7.27 -15.90
N PHE A 724 11.32 6.80 -15.47
CA PHE A 724 12.13 5.85 -16.21
C PHE A 724 12.14 4.49 -15.51
N SER A 725 11.62 3.48 -16.18
CA SER A 725 11.63 2.09 -15.69
C SER A 725 12.62 1.25 -16.47
N TYR A 726 13.51 0.55 -15.77
CA TYR A 726 14.36 -0.50 -16.34
C TYR A 726 13.98 -1.87 -15.79
N HIS A 727 13.78 -2.83 -16.68
CA HIS A 727 13.46 -4.20 -16.34
C HIS A 727 14.48 -5.13 -16.99
N SER A 728 14.96 -6.10 -16.22
CA SER A 728 15.82 -7.16 -16.72
C SER A 728 15.30 -8.52 -16.24
N VAL A 729 15.45 -9.49 -17.12
CA VAL A 729 15.32 -10.92 -16.88
C VAL A 729 16.65 -11.57 -17.27
N ARG A 730 16.87 -12.83 -16.92
CA ARG A 730 18.13 -13.57 -17.13
C ARG A 730 18.75 -13.30 -18.49
N ASP A 731 17.94 -13.43 -19.55
CA ASP A 731 18.41 -13.42 -20.94
C ASP A 731 18.09 -12.12 -21.71
N PHE A 732 17.49 -11.13 -21.05
CA PHE A 732 16.90 -10.00 -21.77
C PHE A 732 16.67 -8.78 -20.86
N GLY A 733 16.73 -7.56 -21.40
CA GLY A 733 16.32 -6.36 -20.68
C GLY A 733 15.67 -5.32 -21.59
N TYR A 734 14.93 -4.40 -20.98
CA TYR A 734 14.27 -3.30 -21.67
C TYR A 734 14.02 -2.14 -20.71
N PHE A 735 13.86 -0.95 -21.27
CA PHE A 735 13.53 0.24 -20.50
C PHE A 735 12.38 1.03 -21.13
N SER A 736 11.74 1.88 -20.35
CA SER A 736 10.72 2.81 -20.82
C SER A 736 10.72 4.10 -20.02
N VAL A 737 10.65 5.22 -20.73
CA VAL A 737 10.16 6.51 -20.23
C VAL A 737 8.65 6.53 -20.37
N PHE A 738 7.95 6.73 -19.25
CA PHE A 738 6.51 6.95 -19.19
C PHE A 738 6.24 8.40 -18.82
N ALA A 739 5.33 9.08 -19.53
CA ALA A 739 4.95 10.45 -19.21
C ALA A 739 3.45 10.71 -19.39
N ILE A 740 2.89 11.57 -18.55
CA ILE A 740 1.53 12.11 -18.70
C ILE A 740 1.64 13.62 -18.88
N VAL A 741 1.11 14.14 -19.98
CA VAL A 741 1.31 15.54 -20.40
C VAL A 741 0.00 16.17 -20.86
N ASP A 742 -0.05 17.50 -20.87
CA ASP A 742 -1.14 18.21 -21.53
C ASP A 742 -1.15 17.94 -23.04
N LYS A 743 -2.33 17.75 -23.63
CA LYS A 743 -2.48 17.42 -25.06
C LYS A 743 -1.80 18.44 -25.98
N SER A 744 -1.84 19.72 -25.62
CA SER A 744 -1.27 20.80 -26.43
C SER A 744 0.26 20.80 -26.41
N ARG A 745 0.88 20.23 -25.38
CA ARG A 745 2.33 20.18 -25.16
C ARG A 745 2.96 18.83 -25.54
N GLU A 746 2.18 17.87 -26.06
CA GLU A 746 2.64 16.50 -26.36
C GLU A 746 3.90 16.45 -27.22
N LYS A 747 3.95 17.23 -28.30
CA LYS A 747 5.10 17.23 -29.21
C LYS A 747 6.37 17.73 -28.52
N GLU A 748 6.24 18.84 -27.79
CA GLU A 748 7.35 19.45 -27.06
C GLU A 748 7.92 18.52 -25.99
N ALA A 749 7.04 17.80 -25.27
CA ALA A 749 7.47 16.79 -24.31
C ALA A 749 8.21 15.61 -24.96
N ILE A 750 7.74 15.12 -26.11
CA ILE A 750 8.43 14.04 -26.85
C ILE A 750 9.82 14.49 -27.31
N ASP A 751 9.91 15.68 -27.89
CA ASP A 751 11.19 16.22 -28.39
C ASP A 751 12.20 16.40 -27.24
N ALA A 752 11.74 16.92 -26.10
CA ALA A 752 12.56 17.10 -24.90
C ALA A 752 13.01 15.76 -24.28
N ILE A 753 12.13 14.74 -24.23
CA ILE A 753 12.53 13.40 -23.77
C ILE A 753 13.61 12.81 -24.69
N PHE A 754 13.51 12.99 -26.01
CA PHE A 754 14.53 12.50 -26.93
C PHE A 754 15.87 13.23 -26.80
N GLU A 755 15.86 14.53 -26.52
CA GLU A 755 17.06 15.32 -26.21
C GLU A 755 17.81 14.71 -25.01
N ILE A 756 17.13 14.52 -23.89
CA ILE A 756 17.71 13.96 -22.65
C ILE A 756 18.20 12.52 -22.83
N LEU A 757 17.50 11.71 -23.64
CA LEU A 757 17.94 10.33 -23.89
C LEU A 757 19.12 10.24 -24.88
N HIS A 758 19.38 11.30 -25.65
CA HIS A 758 20.45 11.35 -26.63
C HIS A 758 21.75 11.88 -26.01
N ASP A 759 21.65 12.90 -25.17
CA ASP A 759 22.75 13.49 -24.41
C ASP A 759 23.26 12.53 -23.31
#